data_AF-A0A194S6N3-F1
#
_entry.id   AF-A0A194S6N3-F1
#
_cell.length_a   1.000
_cell.length_b   1.000
_cell.length_c   1.000
_cell.angle_alpha   90.00
_cell.angle_beta   90.00
_cell.angle_gamma   90.00
#
_symmetry.space_group_name_H-M   'P 1'
#
loop_
_entity.id
_entity.type
_entity.pdbx_description
1 polymer ?
#
loop_
_entity_poly.entity_id
_entity_poly.type
_entity_poly.pdbx_seq_one_letter_code
_entity_poly.pdbx_strand_id
1 'polypeptide(L)'
;MSAPAAPSYAGPWTRLKPALTPWVADVVRDLGFEQMTPVQASSIPLFMQHKDVVVEAVTGSGKTLAFVIPVLEKLLRRDRPLSKREVGAIIIAPTRELAIQIHAVFQQFLDAQPAAASPDAASTSTSPPPAPTTPPIAPALLLIGGNSLQDDKKAFFETGADILVGTPGRLEEFLLGSSSVAMSKKGKGGQTRRSTGVGVGDTKALDILVMDEADRLLDLGFTPTLTRLLDHFPKQRRTGLFSATMSDALGQLVRVGLRNPVRVVVKVEAKAAKGKEKAEAAGDRKIPTLLQNGYVVCAPAERLAMLFRILRREAFTTDEGETGARKFIVYFSTCAAVDYFFKVLSATPSLANAGFSLHSLHGQQSPTRRSSTFTAFTALPPTTPGVLLCTDVAARGLDLPDVDVVIQVDPPVDPRAFGHRVGRTARAGRSGKAVVLLNQDFLAVRKVPLQRFEYESESGVSLSDEAEALRVEMHKVIRKDRDLHDRGVKAFVSSIRSYSKHEASYLFRLQDLDLVGLAQSFALLRMPKVAELKGKEKEITARWQDEEVDWDSYAYADKVREKQRKSDLKALQDKREAHESRKRARAAAAAVAADDAAGAAAGDGDGEPEAKKFKKGENKGKNKAWSAQEDAEAKKAARRAKRLAKAKALRAAEAEGRVRAVDGGDDDDEGAAEEARDWKEELARAKREKREGRQATAREKGLPPTHGGGLAGVAFSHPGFLITLVVATAGFFAAFVGQIVLESKYNKLDGGSAVGVPWFGIFLQLFLNIGVFVTLATDSVGANRFQLSIFLAVALVMAVIGANLGIFQSESYYLAIGAGWILIAFVDILWIMYFTSSDDAWFATIFDLGASQHFSSRSSVAGFSTHRRGPSSRAGGSAMGMSGPSGPVSYQGYAGTKGGAGSITGSRLGPATSVSVHDLQVDGSHAGTEPSLLGEAASEYHAPMLKARALYSYSASPDDPNEISFAKGEILDILDNSGKWWQARKTDGTKGIVPSNYLALH
;
A
#
# COMPACT_ATOMS: atom_id res chain seq x y z
N MET A 1 44.70 -30.31 0.49
CA MET A 1 44.36 -29.36 -0.60
C MET A 1 43.17 -29.91 -1.39
N SER A 2 42.05 -29.19 -1.39
CA SER A 2 40.92 -29.37 -2.30
C SER A 2 40.42 -27.97 -2.60
N ALA A 3 40.53 -27.49 -3.84
CA ALA A 3 40.15 -26.12 -4.16
C ALA A 3 38.64 -25.91 -3.95
N PRO A 4 38.21 -24.80 -3.34
CA PRO A 4 36.78 -24.48 -3.24
C PRO A 4 36.22 -24.32 -4.67
N ALA A 5 35.03 -24.89 -4.90
CA ALA A 5 34.42 -24.88 -6.23
C ALA A 5 34.07 -23.45 -6.65
N ALA A 6 34.90 -22.88 -7.51
CA ALA A 6 34.72 -21.55 -8.09
C ALA A 6 33.32 -21.40 -8.74
N PRO A 7 32.79 -20.16 -8.85
CA PRO A 7 31.68 -19.92 -9.77
C PRO A 7 32.09 -20.41 -11.16
N SER A 8 31.16 -21.01 -11.91
CA SER A 8 31.44 -21.53 -13.25
C SER A 8 31.71 -20.37 -14.23
N TYR A 9 32.94 -19.87 -14.27
CA TYR A 9 33.32 -18.82 -15.20
C TYR A 9 33.05 -19.24 -16.66
N ALA A 10 32.47 -18.34 -17.42
CA ALA A 10 32.01 -18.60 -18.79
C ALA A 10 33.02 -18.14 -19.87
N GLY A 11 34.28 -17.98 -19.47
CA GLY A 11 35.40 -17.57 -20.31
C GLY A 11 35.79 -16.09 -20.16
N PRO A 12 36.90 -15.68 -20.81
CA PRO A 12 37.45 -14.33 -20.71
C PRO A 12 36.62 -13.31 -21.50
N TRP A 13 36.66 -12.05 -21.07
CA TRP A 13 35.97 -10.92 -21.71
C TRP A 13 36.36 -10.69 -23.17
N THR A 14 37.58 -11.09 -23.56
CA THR A 14 38.09 -11.06 -24.94
C THR A 14 37.29 -11.91 -25.92
N ARG A 15 36.45 -12.84 -25.42
CA ARG A 15 35.55 -13.68 -26.25
C ARG A 15 34.30 -12.93 -26.74
N LEU A 16 33.99 -11.75 -26.18
CA LEU A 16 32.82 -10.97 -26.57
C LEU A 16 32.90 -10.50 -28.04
N LYS A 17 31.75 -10.49 -28.72
CA LYS A 17 31.59 -10.00 -30.09
C LYS A 17 30.39 -9.04 -30.16
N PRO A 18 30.59 -7.76 -30.54
CA PRO A 18 31.88 -7.11 -30.79
C PRO A 18 32.75 -7.06 -29.51
N ALA A 19 34.07 -6.94 -29.69
CA ALA A 19 35.01 -6.82 -28.58
C ALA A 19 34.76 -5.51 -27.80
N LEU A 20 35.03 -5.53 -26.50
CA LEU A 20 34.89 -4.35 -25.63
C LEU A 20 35.81 -3.21 -26.07
N THR A 21 35.40 -1.98 -25.76
CA THR A 21 36.23 -0.79 -25.96
C THR A 21 37.43 -0.87 -25.00
N PRO A 22 38.68 -0.56 -25.41
CA PRO A 22 39.88 -0.86 -24.61
C PRO A 22 39.82 -0.38 -23.16
N TRP A 23 39.48 0.90 -22.93
CA TRP A 23 39.38 1.45 -21.58
C TRP A 23 38.29 0.79 -20.72
N VAL A 24 37.18 0.34 -21.33
CA VAL A 24 36.11 -0.41 -20.63
C VAL A 24 36.64 -1.78 -20.18
N ALA A 25 37.45 -2.44 -21.02
CA ALA A 25 38.10 -3.70 -20.67
C ALA A 25 39.18 -3.52 -19.60
N ASP A 26 39.92 -2.41 -19.62
CA ASP A 26 40.90 -2.06 -18.59
C ASP A 26 40.21 -1.88 -17.23
N VAL A 27 39.13 -1.09 -17.14
CA VAL A 27 38.34 -0.93 -15.89
C VAL A 27 37.81 -2.27 -15.37
N VAL A 28 37.32 -3.15 -16.25
CA VAL A 28 36.86 -4.50 -15.84
C VAL A 28 38.01 -5.35 -15.25
N ARG A 29 39.22 -5.25 -15.81
CA ARG A 29 40.41 -5.92 -15.29
C ARG A 29 40.86 -5.32 -13.96
N ASP A 30 40.84 -3.99 -13.83
CA ASP A 30 41.28 -3.28 -12.63
C ASP A 30 40.30 -3.48 -11.45
N LEU A 31 39.01 -3.76 -11.74
CA LEU A 31 38.03 -4.28 -10.78
C LEU A 31 38.28 -5.75 -10.36
N GLY A 32 39.32 -6.41 -10.88
CA GLY A 32 39.69 -7.79 -10.58
C GLY A 32 38.88 -8.87 -11.30
N PHE A 33 38.08 -8.51 -12.31
CA PHE A 33 37.21 -9.46 -13.01
C PHE A 33 37.87 -10.04 -14.28
N GLU A 34 38.78 -10.99 -14.13
CA GLU A 34 39.47 -11.64 -15.27
C GLU A 34 38.52 -12.37 -16.24
N GLN A 35 37.42 -12.93 -15.73
CA GLN A 35 36.49 -13.76 -16.49
C GLN A 35 35.03 -13.39 -16.23
N MET A 36 34.18 -13.62 -17.23
CA MET A 36 32.74 -13.39 -17.14
C MET A 36 32.03 -14.45 -16.30
N THR A 37 30.99 -14.05 -15.56
CA THR A 37 30.02 -14.97 -14.97
C THR A 37 29.07 -15.53 -16.05
N PRO A 38 28.38 -16.67 -15.81
CA PRO A 38 27.44 -17.25 -16.77
C PRO A 38 26.34 -16.29 -17.24
N VAL A 39 25.85 -15.43 -16.35
CA VAL A 39 24.83 -14.44 -16.71
C VAL A 39 25.40 -13.36 -17.63
N GLN A 40 26.61 -12.87 -17.35
CA GLN A 40 27.30 -11.89 -18.17
C GLN A 40 27.58 -12.44 -19.58
N ALA A 41 28.21 -13.61 -19.68
CA ALA A 41 28.52 -14.22 -20.97
C ALA A 41 27.26 -14.56 -21.80
N SER A 42 26.14 -14.85 -21.14
CA SER A 42 24.87 -15.18 -21.81
C SER A 42 24.05 -13.95 -22.21
N SER A 43 24.03 -12.88 -21.39
CA SER A 43 23.19 -11.69 -21.65
C SER A 43 23.92 -10.58 -22.41
N ILE A 44 25.22 -10.36 -22.17
CA ILE A 44 25.97 -9.23 -22.76
C ILE A 44 25.95 -9.28 -24.30
N PRO A 45 26.26 -10.40 -24.99
CA PRO A 45 26.21 -10.45 -26.45
C PRO A 45 24.82 -10.18 -27.01
N LEU A 46 23.78 -10.73 -26.39
CA LEU A 46 22.39 -10.54 -26.82
C LEU A 46 21.94 -9.08 -26.67
N PHE A 47 22.30 -8.46 -25.54
CA PHE A 47 21.85 -7.11 -25.20
C PHE A 47 22.66 -6.02 -25.91
N MET A 48 23.94 -6.27 -26.24
CA MET A 48 24.75 -5.43 -27.13
C MET A 48 24.24 -5.43 -28.58
N GLN A 49 23.65 -6.55 -29.05
CA GLN A 49 23.02 -6.68 -30.37
C GLN A 49 21.65 -5.97 -30.40
N HIS A 50 20.68 -6.53 -31.12
CA HIS A 50 19.36 -5.95 -31.33
C HIS A 50 18.22 -6.73 -30.66
N LYS A 51 18.51 -7.43 -29.55
CA LYS A 51 17.53 -8.18 -28.77
C LYS A 51 17.17 -7.47 -27.47
N ASP A 52 15.89 -7.53 -27.13
CA ASP A 52 15.42 -7.34 -25.77
C ASP A 52 15.79 -8.59 -24.94
N VAL A 53 16.10 -8.43 -23.65
CA VAL A 53 16.51 -9.54 -22.79
C VAL A 53 15.71 -9.56 -21.49
N VAL A 54 15.30 -10.76 -21.08
CA VAL A 54 14.73 -11.03 -19.75
C VAL A 54 15.69 -11.98 -19.04
N VAL A 55 16.36 -11.49 -18.01
CA VAL A 55 17.46 -12.16 -17.34
C VAL A 55 17.02 -12.58 -15.94
N GLU A 56 16.85 -13.89 -15.75
CA GLU A 56 16.67 -14.51 -14.44
C GLU A 56 18.00 -15.14 -13.99
N ALA A 57 18.60 -14.55 -12.96
CA ALA A 57 19.81 -15.08 -12.35
C ALA A 57 19.86 -14.71 -10.87
N VAL A 58 20.43 -15.59 -10.04
CA VAL A 58 20.51 -15.42 -8.58
C VAL A 58 21.15 -14.07 -8.18
N THR A 59 20.86 -13.60 -6.97
CA THR A 59 21.54 -12.41 -6.41
C THR A 59 23.03 -12.65 -6.27
N GLY A 60 23.86 -11.64 -6.53
CA GLY A 60 25.33 -11.78 -6.48
C GLY A 60 25.98 -12.48 -7.69
N SER A 61 25.21 -12.83 -8.73
CA SER A 61 25.72 -13.44 -9.97
C SER A 61 26.42 -12.47 -10.94
N GLY A 62 26.54 -11.19 -10.60
CA GLY A 62 27.13 -10.16 -11.47
C GLY A 62 26.18 -9.51 -12.47
N LYS A 63 24.85 -9.56 -12.22
CA LYS A 63 23.81 -8.93 -13.07
C LYS A 63 24.09 -7.46 -13.42
N THR A 64 24.66 -6.68 -12.50
CA THR A 64 24.94 -5.25 -12.70
C THR A 64 25.85 -4.99 -13.90
N LEU A 65 27.02 -5.63 -13.96
CA LEU A 65 27.90 -5.53 -15.14
C LEU A 65 27.27 -6.14 -16.40
N ALA A 66 26.36 -7.11 -16.24
CA ALA A 66 25.63 -7.73 -17.33
C ALA A 66 24.66 -6.78 -18.08
N PHE A 67 24.36 -5.60 -17.51
CA PHE A 67 23.71 -4.48 -18.22
C PHE A 67 24.56 -3.21 -18.33
N VAL A 68 25.42 -2.87 -17.36
CA VAL A 68 26.29 -1.68 -17.42
C VAL A 68 27.19 -1.73 -18.66
N ILE A 69 27.82 -2.87 -18.93
CA ILE A 69 28.71 -3.03 -20.09
C ILE A 69 27.95 -2.83 -21.41
N PRO A 70 26.84 -3.54 -21.70
CA PRO A 70 26.00 -3.25 -22.87
C PRO A 70 25.51 -1.80 -23.00
N VAL A 71 25.27 -1.09 -21.88
CA VAL A 71 24.86 0.33 -21.90
C VAL A 71 26.00 1.21 -22.40
N LEU A 72 27.17 1.15 -21.77
CA LEU A 72 28.34 1.92 -22.17
C LEU A 72 28.73 1.64 -23.63
N GLU A 73 28.85 0.35 -23.96
CA GLU A 73 29.30 -0.12 -25.28
C GLU A 73 28.35 0.26 -26.43
N LYS A 74 27.04 0.40 -26.17
CA LYS A 74 26.09 0.93 -27.15
C LYS A 74 26.19 2.43 -27.31
N LEU A 75 26.31 3.19 -26.21
CA LEU A 75 26.42 4.64 -26.26
C LEU A 75 27.71 5.08 -26.99
N LEU A 76 28.83 4.38 -26.76
CA LEU A 76 30.10 4.59 -27.47
C LEU A 76 30.01 4.31 -28.98
N ARG A 77 29.21 3.32 -29.41
CA ARG A 77 29.07 2.92 -30.82
C ARG A 77 27.88 3.56 -31.55
N ARG A 78 27.39 4.72 -31.09
CA ARG A 78 26.33 5.45 -31.80
C ARG A 78 26.88 6.15 -33.03
N ASP A 79 26.12 6.12 -34.12
CA ASP A 79 26.45 6.84 -35.36
C ASP A 79 26.53 8.37 -35.17
N ARG A 80 25.84 8.89 -34.14
CA ARG A 80 25.92 10.29 -33.72
C ARG A 80 26.00 10.44 -32.20
N PRO A 81 26.72 11.47 -31.70
CA PRO A 81 26.61 11.87 -30.31
C PRO A 81 25.17 12.27 -29.95
N LEU A 82 24.88 12.19 -28.66
CA LEU A 82 23.70 12.78 -28.05
C LEU A 82 23.92 14.30 -27.92
N SER A 83 22.87 15.07 -28.14
CA SER A 83 22.88 16.50 -27.80
C SER A 83 22.67 16.68 -26.29
N LYS A 84 23.10 17.82 -25.72
CA LYS A 84 23.04 18.14 -24.26
C LYS A 84 21.65 18.04 -23.58
N ARG A 85 20.60 17.68 -24.31
CA ARG A 85 19.25 17.47 -23.78
C ARG A 85 18.70 16.07 -24.06
N GLU A 86 19.35 15.27 -24.89
CA GLU A 86 18.91 13.91 -25.23
C GLU A 86 19.42 12.90 -24.20
N VAL A 87 18.61 11.88 -23.92
CA VAL A 87 18.98 10.78 -23.01
C VAL A 87 19.11 9.50 -23.81
N GLY A 88 20.27 8.84 -23.74
CA GLY A 88 20.56 7.60 -24.45
C GLY A 88 20.21 6.33 -23.68
N ALA A 89 20.32 6.36 -22.35
CA ALA A 89 20.00 5.21 -21.49
C ALA A 89 19.27 5.60 -20.19
N ILE A 90 18.29 4.79 -19.79
CA ILE A 90 17.55 4.93 -18.52
C ILE A 90 17.61 3.61 -17.76
N ILE A 91 17.99 3.66 -16.49
CA ILE A 91 18.01 2.53 -15.57
C ILE A 91 17.05 2.80 -14.41
N ILE A 92 16.03 1.94 -14.29
CA ILE A 92 15.00 2.02 -13.27
C ILE A 92 15.27 0.98 -12.17
N ALA A 93 15.37 1.45 -10.92
CA ALA A 93 15.55 0.59 -9.75
C ALA A 93 14.42 0.84 -8.70
N PRO A 94 13.90 -0.19 -8.02
CA PRO A 94 12.79 -0.06 -7.08
C PRO A 94 13.12 0.70 -5.78
N THR A 95 14.40 0.79 -5.40
CA THR A 95 14.85 1.46 -4.17
C THR A 95 15.88 2.54 -4.47
N ARG A 96 15.98 3.55 -3.58
CA ARG A 96 16.95 4.65 -3.73
C ARG A 96 18.38 4.14 -3.58
N GLU A 97 18.56 3.16 -2.71
CA GLU A 97 19.83 2.56 -2.36
C GLU A 97 20.43 1.78 -3.54
N LEU A 98 19.59 1.02 -4.26
CA LEU A 98 20.01 0.33 -5.48
C LEU A 98 20.34 1.32 -6.61
N ALA A 99 19.56 2.39 -6.75
CA ALA A 99 19.85 3.45 -7.71
C ALA A 99 21.21 4.12 -7.43
N ILE A 100 21.51 4.43 -6.16
CA ILE A 100 22.84 4.95 -5.74
C ILE A 100 23.94 3.96 -6.12
N GLN A 101 23.76 2.67 -5.83
CA GLN A 101 24.76 1.66 -6.11
C GLN A 101 25.02 1.51 -7.62
N ILE A 102 23.97 1.40 -8.44
CA ILE A 102 24.08 1.29 -9.90
C ILE A 102 24.75 2.54 -10.46
N HIS A 103 24.39 3.73 -9.96
CA HIS A 103 25.02 4.99 -10.34
C HIS A 103 26.51 5.02 -10.01
N ALA A 104 26.91 4.58 -8.81
CA ALA A 104 28.32 4.48 -8.41
C ALA A 104 29.12 3.54 -9.33
N VAL A 105 28.53 2.41 -9.76
CA VAL A 105 29.16 1.54 -10.77
C VAL A 105 29.31 2.26 -12.11
N PHE A 106 28.31 3.02 -12.58
CA PHE A 106 28.47 3.83 -13.79
C PHE A 106 29.57 4.91 -13.64
N GLN A 107 29.66 5.61 -12.51
CA GLN A 107 30.71 6.61 -12.28
C GLN A 107 32.11 6.00 -12.36
N GLN A 108 32.35 4.82 -11.75
CA GLN A 108 33.65 4.14 -11.81
C GLN A 108 34.15 3.90 -13.25
N PHE A 109 33.25 3.65 -14.20
CA PHE A 109 33.62 3.56 -15.62
C PHE A 109 33.78 4.94 -16.26
N LEU A 110 32.84 5.87 -16.02
CA LEU A 110 32.86 7.20 -16.65
C LEU A 110 34.04 8.08 -16.20
N ASP A 111 34.48 7.95 -14.95
CA ASP A 111 35.64 8.64 -14.38
C ASP A 111 36.98 8.14 -14.99
N ALA A 112 37.01 6.89 -15.47
CA ALA A 112 38.17 6.27 -16.12
C ALA A 112 38.17 6.44 -17.65
N GLN A 113 37.16 7.10 -18.22
CA GLN A 113 37.05 7.33 -19.66
C GLN A 113 38.13 8.32 -20.13
N PRO A 114 38.85 8.04 -21.23
CA PRO A 114 39.90 8.94 -21.73
C PRO A 114 39.31 10.30 -22.14
N ALA A 115 39.96 11.37 -21.70
CA ALA A 115 39.58 12.73 -22.07
C ALA A 115 39.67 12.94 -23.58
N ALA A 116 38.72 13.69 -24.15
CA ALA A 116 38.81 14.12 -25.54
C ALA A 116 40.10 14.93 -25.74
N ALA A 117 40.92 14.55 -26.72
CA ALA A 117 42.15 15.26 -27.04
C ALA A 117 41.83 16.74 -27.35
N SER A 118 42.48 17.66 -26.64
CA SER A 118 42.31 19.09 -26.89
C SER A 118 42.92 19.46 -28.26
N PRO A 119 42.33 20.42 -29.00
CA PRO A 119 42.91 20.89 -30.27
C PRO A 119 44.30 21.51 -30.12
N ASP A 120 44.64 21.98 -28.92
CA ASP A 120 45.81 22.82 -28.66
C ASP A 120 47.12 22.04 -28.42
N ALA A 121 47.09 20.71 -28.42
CA ALA A 121 48.29 19.86 -28.28
C ALA A 121 49.12 19.73 -29.58
N ALA A 122 48.85 20.57 -30.59
CA ALA A 122 49.52 20.58 -31.89
C ALA A 122 50.87 21.34 -31.89
N SER A 123 51.73 21.07 -30.90
CA SER A 123 53.15 21.43 -30.98
C SER A 123 54.03 20.38 -30.29
N THR A 124 55.15 20.02 -30.93
CA THR A 124 56.20 19.12 -30.43
C THR A 124 55.84 17.63 -30.21
N SER A 125 55.49 16.91 -31.28
CA SER A 125 56.04 15.55 -31.53
C SER A 125 55.77 15.06 -32.96
N THR A 126 56.69 14.28 -33.52
CA THR A 126 56.73 13.90 -34.96
C THR A 126 55.86 12.68 -35.29
N SER A 127 54.68 12.57 -34.68
CA SER A 127 53.62 11.64 -35.07
C SER A 127 52.33 12.00 -34.33
N PRO A 128 51.24 12.41 -34.99
CA PRO A 128 49.98 12.65 -34.29
C PRO A 128 49.45 11.31 -33.74
N PRO A 129 49.16 11.19 -32.43
CA PRO A 129 48.40 10.05 -31.92
C PRO A 129 47.01 10.05 -32.59
N PRO A 130 46.42 8.88 -32.87
CA PRO A 130 45.09 8.81 -33.46
C PRO A 130 44.09 9.50 -32.52
N ALA A 131 43.36 10.49 -33.04
CA ALA A 131 42.33 11.19 -32.29
C ALA A 131 41.28 10.18 -31.77
N PRO A 132 40.75 10.34 -30.54
CA PRO A 132 39.68 9.48 -30.05
C PRO A 132 38.48 9.57 -30.99
N THR A 133 38.16 8.48 -31.68
CA THR A 133 37.17 8.43 -32.76
C THR A 133 35.72 8.57 -32.31
N THR A 134 35.48 8.61 -31.00
CA THR A 134 34.16 8.70 -30.37
C THR A 134 34.18 9.73 -29.24
N PRO A 135 33.23 10.66 -29.18
CA PRO A 135 33.15 11.64 -28.10
C PRO A 135 32.84 10.96 -26.75
N PRO A 136 33.31 11.54 -25.63
CA PRO A 136 33.11 10.98 -24.30
C PRO A 136 31.63 10.96 -23.91
N ILE A 137 31.18 9.88 -23.25
CA ILE A 137 29.87 9.81 -22.61
C ILE A 137 29.84 10.81 -21.44
N ALA A 138 28.74 11.57 -21.33
CA ALA A 138 28.52 12.52 -20.25
C ALA A 138 28.23 11.82 -18.90
N PRO A 139 28.56 12.44 -17.75
CA PRO A 139 28.35 11.85 -16.43
C PRO A 139 26.91 11.38 -16.19
N ALA A 140 26.74 10.17 -15.67
CA ALA A 140 25.41 9.64 -15.33
C ALA A 140 24.75 10.47 -14.21
N LEU A 141 23.45 10.76 -14.35
CA LEU A 141 22.67 11.50 -13.36
C LEU A 141 21.83 10.56 -12.48
N LEU A 142 21.89 10.77 -11.17
CA LEU A 142 21.13 10.03 -10.17
C LEU A 142 19.81 10.75 -9.82
N LEU A 143 18.68 10.12 -10.11
CA LEU A 143 17.32 10.65 -9.92
C LEU A 143 16.56 9.87 -8.83
N ILE A 144 16.79 10.27 -7.59
CA ILE A 144 16.18 9.68 -6.39
C ILE A 144 15.51 10.75 -5.52
N GLY A 145 14.53 10.35 -4.71
CA GLY A 145 13.97 11.27 -3.71
C GLY A 145 15.01 11.64 -2.65
N GLY A 146 15.11 12.94 -2.35
CA GLY A 146 16.05 13.48 -1.35
C GLY A 146 16.47 14.90 -1.70
N ASN A 147 16.84 15.11 -2.97
CA ASN A 147 17.19 16.41 -3.54
C ASN A 147 15.92 17.16 -4.03
N SER A 148 16.01 18.47 -4.24
CA SER A 148 14.92 19.20 -4.88
C SER A 148 14.88 18.92 -6.39
N LEU A 149 13.70 19.02 -7.01
CA LEU A 149 13.58 18.79 -8.45
C LEU A 149 14.34 19.85 -9.26
N GLN A 150 14.58 21.03 -8.69
CA GLN A 150 15.34 22.08 -9.37
C GLN A 150 16.84 21.77 -9.37
N ASP A 151 17.36 21.14 -8.31
CA ASP A 151 18.77 20.73 -8.24
C ASP A 151 19.06 19.64 -9.28
N ASP A 152 18.20 18.62 -9.38
CA ASP A 152 18.33 17.56 -10.40
C ASP A 152 18.27 18.13 -11.83
N LYS A 153 17.37 19.10 -12.08
CA LYS A 153 17.25 19.77 -13.38
C LYS A 153 18.47 20.63 -13.70
N LYS A 154 18.98 21.38 -12.70
CA LYS A 154 20.19 22.18 -12.83
C LYS A 154 21.38 21.28 -13.17
N ALA A 155 21.58 20.20 -12.39
CA ALA A 155 22.63 19.21 -12.65
C ALA A 155 22.53 18.63 -14.06
N PHE A 156 21.33 18.27 -14.53
CA PHE A 156 21.14 17.80 -15.91
C PHE A 156 21.54 18.82 -16.98
N PHE A 157 21.19 20.10 -16.82
CA PHE A 157 21.58 21.14 -17.78
C PHE A 157 23.06 21.51 -17.72
N GLU A 158 23.71 21.32 -16.57
CA GLU A 158 25.15 21.52 -16.38
C GLU A 158 25.97 20.36 -16.96
N THR A 159 25.57 19.10 -16.71
CA THR A 159 26.31 17.91 -17.17
C THR A 159 25.93 17.44 -18.57
N GLY A 160 24.69 17.63 -19.00
CA GLY A 160 24.15 17.03 -20.24
C GLY A 160 24.05 15.51 -20.19
N ALA A 161 23.71 14.94 -19.02
CA ALA A 161 23.80 13.50 -18.74
C ALA A 161 23.11 12.57 -19.75
N ASP A 162 23.90 11.70 -20.41
CA ASP A 162 23.44 10.69 -21.36
C ASP A 162 22.70 9.51 -20.70
N ILE A 163 23.04 9.23 -19.43
CA ILE A 163 22.56 8.10 -18.64
C ILE A 163 21.79 8.62 -17.42
N LEU A 164 20.54 8.18 -17.25
CA LEU A 164 19.76 8.44 -16.04
C LEU A 164 19.59 7.15 -15.22
N VAL A 165 19.94 7.19 -13.94
CA VAL A 165 19.72 6.10 -12.98
C VAL A 165 18.75 6.59 -11.90
N GLY A 166 17.63 5.90 -11.67
CA GLY A 166 16.66 6.44 -10.71
C GLY A 166 15.52 5.54 -10.28
N THR A 167 14.76 6.06 -9.31
CA THR A 167 13.51 5.42 -8.83
C THR A 167 12.31 5.84 -9.67
N PRO A 168 11.32 4.95 -9.92
CA PRO A 168 10.21 5.20 -10.85
C PRO A 168 9.52 6.57 -10.67
N GLY A 169 9.10 6.89 -9.44
CA GLY A 169 8.35 8.13 -9.17
C GLY A 169 9.17 9.41 -9.39
N ARG A 170 10.50 9.37 -9.18
CA ARG A 170 11.36 10.55 -9.43
C ARG A 170 11.72 10.70 -10.89
N LEU A 171 11.97 9.59 -11.59
CA LEU A 171 12.10 9.59 -13.05
C LEU A 171 10.82 10.14 -13.70
N GLU A 172 9.65 9.73 -13.22
CA GLU A 172 8.36 10.26 -13.70
C GLU A 172 8.23 11.77 -13.50
N GLU A 173 8.52 12.27 -12.30
CA GLU A 173 8.46 13.71 -11.99
C GLU A 173 9.45 14.54 -12.83
N PHE A 174 10.64 13.99 -13.10
CA PHE A 174 11.69 14.65 -13.88
C PHE A 174 11.38 14.69 -15.38
N LEU A 175 11.05 13.54 -15.97
CA LEU A 175 10.86 13.34 -17.40
C LEU A 175 9.49 13.82 -17.91
N LEU A 176 8.44 13.76 -17.08
CA LEU A 176 7.08 14.16 -17.45
C LEU A 176 6.63 15.46 -16.77
N GLY A 177 7.44 16.00 -15.86
CA GLY A 177 7.11 17.18 -15.05
C GLY A 177 6.08 16.89 -13.95
N SER A 178 5.98 17.77 -12.96
CA SER A 178 5.08 17.61 -11.78
C SER A 178 3.58 17.47 -12.12
N SER A 179 3.19 17.70 -13.37
CA SER A 179 1.86 17.45 -13.93
C SER A 179 1.46 15.96 -13.94
N SER A 180 2.44 15.04 -14.01
CA SER A 180 2.19 13.58 -14.03
C SER A 180 1.83 13.03 -12.65
N VAL A 181 2.62 13.37 -11.63
CA VAL A 181 2.40 12.99 -10.23
C VAL A 181 1.08 13.56 -9.68
N ALA A 182 0.66 14.74 -10.17
CA ALA A 182 -0.62 15.35 -9.82
C ALA A 182 -1.85 14.53 -10.28
N MET A 183 -1.73 13.68 -11.31
CA MET A 183 -2.83 12.83 -11.80
C MET A 183 -3.15 11.66 -10.87
N SER A 184 -2.27 11.32 -9.91
CA SER A 184 -2.60 10.37 -8.84
C SER A 184 -3.48 10.99 -7.73
N LYS A 185 -3.83 12.29 -7.82
CA LYS A 185 -4.59 13.00 -6.78
C LYS A 185 -5.67 13.96 -7.32
N LYS A 186 -6.06 13.84 -8.60
CA LYS A 186 -7.09 14.69 -9.20
C LYS A 186 -8.00 13.90 -10.14
N GLY A 187 -9.27 13.76 -9.75
CA GLY A 187 -10.32 13.25 -10.63
C GLY A 187 -10.58 14.19 -11.80
N LYS A 188 -11.06 13.64 -12.92
CA LYS A 188 -11.42 14.39 -14.12
C LYS A 188 -12.65 15.27 -13.86
N GLY A 189 -12.52 16.58 -14.05
CA GLY A 189 -13.64 17.52 -14.06
C GLY A 189 -13.16 18.98 -14.14
N GLY A 190 -13.38 19.65 -15.27
CA GLY A 190 -13.27 21.11 -15.38
C GLY A 190 -11.86 21.68 -15.66
N GLN A 191 -11.72 22.24 -16.87
CA GLN A 191 -10.76 23.29 -17.26
C GLN A 191 -9.25 23.04 -17.02
N THR A 192 -8.63 22.45 -18.05
CA THR A 192 -7.18 22.35 -18.21
C THR A 192 -6.52 23.72 -18.35
N ARG A 193 -6.15 24.36 -17.22
CA ARG A 193 -5.00 25.29 -17.24
C ARG A 193 -3.77 24.45 -17.58
N ARG A 194 -3.32 24.51 -18.83
CA ARG A 194 -2.02 23.96 -19.26
C ARG A 194 -0.91 24.75 -18.55
N SER A 195 -0.54 24.35 -17.34
CA SER A 195 0.80 24.63 -16.86
C SER A 195 1.75 23.82 -17.72
N THR A 196 2.43 24.49 -18.64
CA THR A 196 3.47 23.96 -19.54
C THR A 196 4.73 23.60 -18.74
N GLY A 197 4.59 22.67 -17.80
CA GLY A 197 5.70 21.99 -17.14
C GLY A 197 6.33 21.03 -18.13
N VAL A 198 7.18 21.56 -19.01
CA VAL A 198 8.00 20.75 -19.92
C VAL A 198 8.90 19.86 -19.06
N GLY A 199 8.80 18.55 -19.27
CA GLY A 199 9.71 17.57 -18.67
C GLY A 199 11.15 17.79 -19.14
N VAL A 200 12.12 17.33 -18.37
CA VAL A 200 13.54 17.56 -18.66
C VAL A 200 14.17 16.25 -19.13
N GLY A 201 14.96 16.32 -20.22
CA GLY A 201 15.48 15.16 -20.94
C GLY A 201 14.57 14.75 -22.11
N ASP A 202 15.03 14.91 -23.35
CA ASP A 202 14.39 14.38 -24.55
C ASP A 202 14.72 12.89 -24.68
N THR A 203 13.69 12.05 -24.51
CA THR A 203 13.81 10.59 -24.54
C THR A 203 13.71 10.02 -25.96
N LYS A 204 13.53 10.83 -27.02
CA LYS A 204 13.44 10.31 -28.41
C LYS A 204 14.67 9.53 -28.85
N ALA A 205 15.84 9.86 -28.31
CA ALA A 205 17.12 9.22 -28.63
C ALA A 205 17.48 8.05 -27.69
N LEU A 206 16.53 7.61 -26.84
CA LEU A 206 16.70 6.54 -25.86
C LEU A 206 16.85 5.18 -26.57
N ASP A 207 18.08 4.68 -26.60
CA ASP A 207 18.39 3.36 -27.15
C ASP A 207 18.10 2.25 -26.16
N ILE A 208 18.23 2.50 -24.85
CA ILE A 208 18.27 1.43 -23.83
C ILE A 208 17.44 1.79 -22.59
N LEU A 209 16.57 0.86 -22.20
CA LEU A 209 15.88 0.85 -20.93
C LEU A 209 16.30 -0.39 -20.13
N VAL A 210 16.78 -0.20 -18.91
CA VAL A 210 17.03 -1.28 -17.95
C VAL A 210 16.03 -1.18 -16.80
N MET A 211 15.43 -2.31 -16.43
CA MET A 211 14.62 -2.47 -15.22
C MET A 211 15.27 -3.55 -14.36
N ASP A 212 15.89 -3.16 -13.24
CA ASP A 212 16.55 -4.07 -12.30
C ASP A 212 15.67 -4.35 -11.06
N GLU A 213 15.83 -5.54 -10.47
CA GLU A 213 14.94 -6.12 -9.45
C GLU A 213 13.44 -5.97 -9.84
N ALA A 214 13.13 -6.29 -11.10
CA ALA A 214 11.88 -5.89 -11.76
C ALA A 214 10.60 -6.61 -11.24
N ASP A 215 10.74 -7.73 -10.53
CA ASP A 215 9.66 -8.31 -9.72
C ASP A 215 9.16 -7.31 -8.67
N ARG A 216 10.06 -6.53 -8.07
CA ARG A 216 9.73 -5.51 -7.06
C ARG A 216 9.24 -4.20 -7.65
N LEU A 217 9.62 -3.90 -8.90
CA LEU A 217 8.99 -2.82 -9.65
C LEU A 217 7.48 -3.06 -9.86
N LEU A 218 7.02 -4.31 -9.83
CA LEU A 218 5.61 -4.68 -9.92
C LEU A 218 4.93 -4.83 -8.55
N ASP A 219 5.57 -5.52 -7.60
CA ASP A 219 5.00 -5.73 -6.26
C ASP A 219 4.74 -4.42 -5.49
N LEU A 220 5.57 -3.40 -5.68
CA LEU A 220 5.53 -2.15 -4.91
C LEU A 220 4.48 -1.14 -5.38
N GLY A 221 3.58 -1.54 -6.29
CA GLY A 221 2.52 -0.68 -6.81
C GLY A 221 3.01 0.40 -7.78
N PHE A 222 4.25 0.32 -8.27
CA PHE A 222 4.78 1.27 -9.26
C PHE A 222 4.23 1.04 -10.68
N THR A 223 3.45 -0.02 -10.92
CA THR A 223 2.86 -0.36 -12.24
C THR A 223 2.25 0.85 -12.96
N PRO A 224 1.43 1.73 -12.35
CA PRO A 224 0.88 2.90 -13.04
C PRO A 224 1.94 3.92 -13.47
N THR A 225 2.98 4.11 -12.65
CA THR A 225 4.12 5.00 -12.95
C THR A 225 4.98 4.41 -14.06
N LEU A 226 5.25 3.10 -14.01
CA LEU A 226 6.01 2.39 -15.05
C LEU A 226 5.28 2.44 -16.40
N THR A 227 3.96 2.24 -16.43
CA THR A 227 3.17 2.40 -17.66
C THR A 227 3.33 3.80 -18.23
N ARG A 228 3.17 4.87 -17.43
CA ARG A 228 3.34 6.27 -17.90
C ARG A 228 4.74 6.57 -18.41
N LEU A 229 5.78 5.98 -17.81
CA LEU A 229 7.15 6.07 -18.32
C LEU A 229 7.32 5.32 -19.65
N LEU A 230 6.86 4.07 -19.73
CA LEU A 230 6.93 3.23 -20.93
C LEU A 230 6.17 3.82 -22.13
N ASP A 231 5.04 4.51 -21.87
CA ASP A 231 4.24 5.24 -22.85
C ASP A 231 4.94 6.50 -23.39
N HIS A 232 5.79 7.13 -22.56
CA HIS A 232 6.58 8.30 -22.95
C HIS A 232 7.83 7.91 -23.75
N PHE A 233 8.43 6.76 -23.45
CA PHE A 233 9.65 6.29 -24.10
C PHE A 233 9.41 5.83 -25.55
N PRO A 234 10.37 6.06 -26.46
CA PRO A 234 10.27 5.58 -27.84
C PRO A 234 10.08 4.06 -27.87
N LYS A 235 9.16 3.59 -28.72
CA LYS A 235 8.90 2.16 -28.88
C LYS A 235 10.11 1.42 -29.50
N GLN A 236 10.93 2.12 -30.28
CA GLN A 236 12.18 1.60 -30.83
C GLN A 236 13.34 1.86 -29.86
N ARG A 237 13.49 0.94 -28.92
CA ARG A 237 14.60 0.86 -27.95
C ARG A 237 14.97 -0.61 -27.71
N ARG A 238 15.96 -0.86 -26.86
CA ARG A 238 16.26 -2.17 -26.28
C ARG A 238 15.87 -2.16 -24.82
N THR A 239 15.13 -3.18 -24.40
CA THR A 239 14.68 -3.31 -23.01
C THR A 239 15.37 -4.52 -22.38
N GLY A 240 16.11 -4.27 -21.30
CA GLY A 240 16.73 -5.29 -20.46
C GLY A 240 16.00 -5.38 -19.13
N LEU A 241 15.46 -6.55 -18.82
CA LEU A 241 14.67 -6.78 -17.62
C LEU A 241 15.40 -7.81 -16.75
N PHE A 242 15.89 -7.36 -15.59
CA PHE A 242 16.73 -8.14 -14.69
C PHE A 242 15.99 -8.42 -13.37
N SER A 243 16.00 -9.68 -12.92
CA SER A 243 15.48 -10.06 -11.61
C SER A 243 16.17 -11.33 -11.10
N ALA A 244 16.08 -11.57 -9.79
CA ALA A 244 16.42 -12.86 -9.19
C ALA A 244 15.27 -13.89 -9.24
N THR A 245 14.03 -13.49 -9.54
CA THR A 245 12.87 -14.39 -9.61
C THR A 245 11.87 -14.01 -10.71
N MET A 246 11.49 -14.97 -11.55
CA MET A 246 10.31 -14.86 -12.40
C MET A 246 9.02 -15.05 -11.60
N SER A 247 8.05 -14.15 -11.80
CA SER A 247 6.68 -14.23 -11.29
C SER A 247 5.67 -14.05 -12.44
N ASP A 248 4.42 -14.47 -12.26
CA ASP A 248 3.39 -14.34 -13.32
C ASP A 248 3.11 -12.88 -13.67
N ALA A 249 3.18 -11.98 -12.68
CA ALA A 249 3.12 -10.54 -12.88
C ALA A 249 4.28 -10.04 -13.75
N LEU A 250 5.50 -10.55 -13.54
CA LEU A 250 6.64 -10.26 -14.41
C LEU A 250 6.39 -10.73 -15.84
N GLY A 251 5.74 -11.89 -16.01
CA GLY A 251 5.26 -12.37 -17.30
C GLY A 251 4.30 -11.42 -18.01
N GLN A 252 3.47 -10.67 -17.26
CA GLN A 252 2.60 -9.63 -17.82
C GLN A 252 3.40 -8.36 -18.20
N LEU A 253 4.31 -7.89 -17.35
CA LEU A 253 5.18 -6.74 -17.68
C LEU A 253 6.02 -7.03 -18.94
N VAL A 254 6.50 -8.26 -19.10
CA VAL A 254 7.22 -8.72 -20.29
C VAL A 254 6.39 -8.54 -21.57
N ARG A 255 5.06 -8.73 -21.52
CA ARG A 255 4.15 -8.53 -22.66
C ARG A 255 3.88 -7.06 -22.97
N VAL A 256 3.96 -6.16 -21.99
CA VAL A 256 3.68 -4.73 -22.13
C VAL A 256 4.93 -3.93 -22.56
N GLY A 257 6.10 -4.28 -22.02
CA GLY A 257 7.31 -3.46 -22.12
C GLY A 257 8.34 -3.86 -23.18
N LEU A 258 8.30 -5.10 -23.71
CA LEU A 258 9.39 -5.69 -24.51
C LEU A 258 8.95 -6.23 -25.88
N ARG A 259 9.90 -6.28 -26.81
CA ARG A 259 9.72 -6.70 -28.22
C ARG A 259 10.50 -7.98 -28.50
N ASN A 260 9.80 -9.11 -28.61
CA ASN A 260 10.37 -10.45 -28.82
C ASN A 260 11.61 -10.73 -27.93
N PRO A 261 11.45 -10.67 -26.60
CA PRO A 261 12.58 -10.75 -25.67
C PRO A 261 13.16 -12.16 -25.60
N VAL A 262 14.48 -12.25 -25.63
CA VAL A 262 15.20 -13.49 -25.35
C VAL A 262 15.25 -13.70 -23.84
N ARG A 263 14.80 -14.88 -23.38
CA ARG A 263 14.86 -15.27 -21.98
C ARG A 263 16.20 -15.94 -21.68
N VAL A 264 16.96 -15.36 -20.77
CA VAL A 264 18.23 -15.90 -20.26
C VAL A 264 17.98 -16.33 -18.81
N VAL A 265 17.87 -17.64 -18.58
CA VAL A 265 17.68 -18.22 -17.25
C VAL A 265 18.95 -18.97 -16.87
N VAL A 266 19.69 -18.45 -15.88
CA VAL A 266 20.90 -19.09 -15.38
C VAL A 266 20.56 -19.94 -14.17
N LYS A 267 20.37 -21.24 -14.41
CA LYS A 267 20.17 -22.24 -13.35
C LYS A 267 21.52 -22.64 -12.75
N VAL A 268 21.57 -22.77 -11.42
CA VAL A 268 22.76 -23.27 -10.72
C VAL A 268 22.55 -24.75 -10.45
N GLU A 269 23.08 -25.59 -11.34
CA GLU A 269 23.09 -27.04 -11.13
C GLU A 269 24.19 -27.41 -10.12
N ALA A 270 23.77 -27.84 -8.92
CA ALA A 270 24.66 -28.54 -8.02
C ALA A 270 25.02 -29.89 -8.66
N LYS A 271 26.31 -30.12 -8.96
CA LYS A 271 26.80 -31.42 -9.43
C LYS A 271 26.49 -32.49 -8.38
N ALA A 272 25.40 -33.22 -8.56
CA ALA A 272 25.11 -34.41 -7.78
C ALA A 272 26.21 -35.46 -8.05
N ALA A 273 26.67 -36.13 -6.99
CA ALA A 273 27.55 -37.28 -7.14
C ALA A 273 26.88 -38.33 -8.04
N LYS A 274 27.68 -39.07 -8.82
CA LYS A 274 27.20 -40.06 -9.80
C LYS A 274 26.29 -41.10 -9.14
N GLY A 275 24.98 -40.98 -9.36
CA GLY A 275 23.95 -41.92 -8.93
C GLY A 275 22.61 -41.52 -9.53
N LYS A 276 21.95 -42.44 -10.25
CA LYS A 276 20.77 -42.13 -11.08
C LYS A 276 19.50 -41.78 -10.28
N GLU A 277 19.45 -42.07 -8.98
CA GLU A 277 18.22 -42.05 -8.17
C GLU A 277 17.92 -40.74 -7.40
N LYS A 278 18.68 -39.64 -7.62
CA LYS A 278 18.42 -38.34 -6.95
C LYS A 278 18.18 -37.15 -7.88
N ALA A 279 17.91 -37.40 -9.16
CA ALA A 279 17.64 -36.34 -10.14
C ALA A 279 16.27 -35.64 -9.93
N GLU A 280 15.23 -36.37 -9.48
CA GLU A 280 13.85 -35.85 -9.42
C GLU A 280 13.61 -34.84 -8.28
N ALA A 281 14.48 -34.79 -7.27
CA ALA A 281 14.44 -33.80 -6.19
C ALA A 281 15.11 -32.45 -6.54
N ALA A 282 15.57 -32.26 -7.78
CA ALA A 282 16.23 -31.05 -8.25
C ALA A 282 15.28 -30.04 -8.93
N GLY A 283 14.19 -29.67 -8.28
CA GLY A 283 13.34 -28.56 -8.73
C GLY A 283 14.10 -27.22 -8.74
N ASP A 284 13.78 -26.34 -9.70
CA ASP A 284 14.41 -25.04 -10.00
C ASP A 284 15.14 -24.36 -8.81
N ARG A 285 16.46 -24.57 -8.73
CA ARG A 285 17.29 -24.06 -7.63
C ARG A 285 17.74 -22.63 -7.89
N LYS A 286 17.22 -21.69 -7.08
CA LYS A 286 17.51 -20.24 -7.13
C LYS A 286 18.45 -19.75 -6.01
N ILE A 287 19.30 -20.65 -5.49
CA ILE A 287 20.16 -20.41 -4.32
C ILE A 287 21.65 -20.58 -4.74
N PRO A 288 22.59 -19.73 -4.30
CA PRO A 288 24.01 -19.89 -4.60
C PRO A 288 24.57 -21.24 -4.11
N THR A 289 25.45 -21.89 -4.88
CA THR A 289 26.02 -23.22 -4.57
C THR A 289 26.92 -23.24 -3.34
N LEU A 290 27.58 -22.13 -3.02
CA LEU A 290 28.47 -21.99 -1.87
C LEU A 290 27.74 -21.51 -0.60
N LEU A 291 26.41 -21.41 -0.64
CA LEU A 291 25.60 -21.03 0.51
C LEU A 291 25.30 -22.27 1.39
N GLN A 292 25.81 -22.26 2.62
CA GLN A 292 25.33 -23.14 3.68
C GLN A 292 23.98 -22.62 4.18
N ASN A 293 22.88 -23.16 3.62
CA ASN A 293 21.52 -22.72 3.92
C ASN A 293 20.86 -23.69 4.91
N GLY A 294 20.53 -23.20 6.11
CA GLY A 294 19.98 -24.03 7.17
C GLY A 294 18.99 -23.34 8.09
N TYR A 295 18.51 -24.11 9.06
CA TYR A 295 17.49 -23.70 10.02
C TYR A 295 17.82 -24.19 11.41
N VAL A 296 17.25 -23.52 12.41
CA VAL A 296 17.26 -23.94 13.81
C VAL A 296 15.83 -23.94 14.33
N VAL A 297 15.45 -25.01 15.03
CA VAL A 297 14.16 -25.09 15.73
C VAL A 297 14.37 -24.63 17.17
N CYS A 298 13.63 -23.61 17.61
CA CYS A 298 13.66 -23.12 18.99
C CYS A 298 12.30 -22.51 19.38
N ALA A 299 11.94 -22.55 20.66
CA ALA A 299 10.69 -21.96 21.12
C ALA A 299 10.71 -20.42 20.99
N PRO A 300 9.56 -19.73 20.85
CA PRO A 300 9.53 -18.27 20.73
C PRO A 300 10.26 -17.50 21.84
N ALA A 301 10.30 -18.03 23.07
CA ALA A 301 11.05 -17.47 24.20
C ALA A 301 12.57 -17.53 24.00
N GLU A 302 13.06 -18.58 23.34
CA GLU A 302 14.47 -18.94 23.22
C GLU A 302 15.17 -18.29 22.02
N ARG A 303 14.40 -17.77 21.06
CA ARG A 303 14.90 -17.18 19.81
C ARG A 303 16.03 -16.17 20.01
N LEU A 304 15.98 -15.37 21.06
CA LEU A 304 16.99 -14.34 21.33
C LEU A 304 18.28 -14.91 21.94
N ALA A 305 18.18 -15.92 22.81
CA ALA A 305 19.34 -16.68 23.27
C ALA A 305 19.99 -17.44 22.10
N MET A 306 19.18 -18.06 21.24
CA MET A 306 19.68 -18.73 20.03
C MET A 306 20.40 -17.74 19.09
N LEU A 307 19.86 -16.54 18.88
CA LEU A 307 20.56 -15.48 18.13
C LEU A 307 21.94 -15.17 18.74
N PHE A 308 22.04 -15.03 20.07
CA PHE A 308 23.31 -14.76 20.74
C PHE A 308 24.29 -15.92 20.60
N ARG A 309 23.81 -17.17 20.72
CA ARG A 309 24.61 -18.38 20.56
C ARG A 309 25.16 -18.53 19.15
N ILE A 310 24.34 -18.26 18.12
CA ILE A 310 24.79 -18.20 16.72
C ILE A 310 25.84 -17.09 16.55
N LEU A 311 25.55 -15.86 16.98
CA LEU A 311 26.49 -14.73 16.84
C LEU A 311 27.85 -15.02 17.46
N ARG A 312 27.89 -15.54 18.70
CA ARG A 312 29.15 -15.87 19.38
C ARG A 312 29.92 -16.98 18.67
N ARG A 313 29.25 -18.10 18.37
CA ARG A 313 29.89 -19.28 17.75
C ARG A 313 30.48 -18.94 16.39
N GLU A 314 29.73 -18.27 15.51
CA GLU A 314 30.24 -17.92 14.18
C GLU A 314 31.32 -16.81 14.21
N ALA A 315 31.32 -15.90 15.19
CA ALA A 315 32.27 -14.79 15.26
C ALA A 315 33.61 -15.11 15.96
N PHE A 316 33.59 -16.06 16.90
CA PHE A 316 34.71 -16.33 17.82
C PHE A 316 35.14 -17.80 17.89
N THR A 317 34.30 -18.75 17.46
CA THR A 317 34.62 -20.18 17.52
C THR A 317 34.89 -20.71 16.11
N THR A 318 36.16 -20.82 15.74
CA THR A 318 36.61 -21.39 14.46
C THR A 318 37.52 -22.60 14.68
N ASP A 319 37.49 -23.53 13.72
CA ASP A 319 38.50 -24.58 13.63
C ASP A 319 39.90 -23.96 13.41
N GLU A 320 40.94 -24.71 13.77
CA GLU A 320 42.31 -24.25 13.99
C GLU A 320 42.86 -23.31 12.89
N GLY A 321 42.86 -22.01 13.17
CA GLY A 321 43.56 -20.98 12.38
C GLY A 321 42.71 -20.11 11.46
N GLU A 322 41.40 -20.38 11.29
CA GLU A 322 40.55 -19.50 10.47
C GLU A 322 40.06 -18.26 11.22
N THR A 323 39.73 -17.19 10.49
CA THR A 323 39.20 -15.95 11.06
C THR A 323 37.68 -16.01 11.13
N GLY A 324 37.11 -15.99 12.34
CA GLY A 324 35.65 -16.02 12.54
C GLY A 324 34.90 -14.88 11.84
N ALA A 325 33.61 -15.10 11.57
CA ALA A 325 32.76 -14.21 10.78
C ALA A 325 32.76 -12.77 11.32
N ARG A 326 32.74 -11.81 10.39
CA ARG A 326 32.92 -10.38 10.68
C ARG A 326 31.74 -9.52 10.28
N LYS A 327 30.94 -9.89 9.27
CA LYS A 327 29.72 -9.14 8.91
C LYS A 327 28.47 -10.02 8.97
N PHE A 328 27.60 -9.70 9.92
CA PHE A 328 26.32 -10.34 10.17
C PHE A 328 25.15 -9.45 9.72
N ILE A 329 24.14 -10.06 9.11
CA ILE A 329 22.83 -9.44 8.90
C ILE A 329 21.79 -10.20 9.72
N VAL A 330 20.96 -9.48 10.47
CA VAL A 330 19.88 -10.07 11.30
C VAL A 330 18.53 -9.48 10.87
N TYR A 331 17.68 -10.33 10.29
CA TYR A 331 16.35 -9.95 9.83
C TYR A 331 15.27 -10.11 10.90
N PHE A 332 14.49 -9.05 11.09
CA PHE A 332 13.24 -9.02 11.86
C PHE A 332 12.05 -8.69 10.94
N SER A 333 10.85 -9.14 11.32
CA SER A 333 9.64 -8.89 10.52
C SER A 333 9.20 -7.42 10.46
N THR A 334 9.58 -6.55 11.41
CA THR A 334 9.04 -5.18 11.48
C THR A 334 10.06 -4.11 11.85
N CYS A 335 9.83 -2.89 11.37
CA CYS A 335 10.64 -1.71 11.74
C CYS A 335 10.65 -1.45 13.25
N ALA A 336 9.53 -1.71 13.94
CA ALA A 336 9.42 -1.50 15.38
C ALA A 336 10.25 -2.53 16.17
N ALA A 337 10.32 -3.78 15.71
CA ALA A 337 11.23 -4.79 16.26
C ALA A 337 12.70 -4.38 16.08
N VAL A 338 13.10 -3.92 14.88
CA VAL A 338 14.46 -3.42 14.64
C VAL A 338 14.80 -2.24 15.56
N ASP A 339 13.93 -1.23 15.67
CA ASP A 339 14.14 -0.08 16.58
C ASP A 339 14.22 -0.48 18.07
N TYR A 340 13.42 -1.46 18.48
CA TYR A 340 13.37 -1.94 19.86
C TYR A 340 14.62 -2.77 20.21
N PHE A 341 14.88 -3.84 19.46
CA PHE A 341 16.01 -4.72 19.71
C PHE A 341 17.34 -3.98 19.53
N PHE A 342 17.48 -3.10 18.54
CA PHE A 342 18.68 -2.27 18.44
C PHE A 342 18.97 -1.51 19.74
N LYS A 343 17.97 -0.83 20.32
CA LYS A 343 18.15 -0.06 21.56
C LYS A 343 18.45 -0.95 22.76
N VAL A 344 17.68 -2.03 22.96
CA VAL A 344 17.81 -2.88 24.15
C VAL A 344 19.09 -3.70 24.08
N LEU A 345 19.41 -4.31 22.93
CA LEU A 345 20.60 -5.14 22.76
C LEU A 345 21.89 -4.32 22.87
N SER A 346 21.92 -3.08 22.34
CA SER A 346 23.07 -2.17 22.50
C SER A 346 23.33 -1.75 23.96
N ALA A 347 22.32 -1.89 24.83
CA ALA A 347 22.42 -1.58 26.25
C ALA A 347 22.45 -2.83 27.16
N THR A 348 22.39 -4.03 26.58
CA THR A 348 22.40 -5.31 27.31
C THR A 348 23.85 -5.78 27.48
N PRO A 349 24.35 -5.94 28.73
CA PRO A 349 25.76 -6.24 28.99
C PRO A 349 26.30 -7.45 28.23
N SER A 350 25.53 -8.54 28.16
CA SER A 350 25.92 -9.77 27.47
C SER A 350 26.21 -9.64 25.96
N LEU A 351 25.81 -8.53 25.31
CA LEU A 351 26.16 -8.22 23.92
C LEU A 351 27.04 -6.99 23.79
N ALA A 352 26.77 -5.93 24.56
CA ALA A 352 27.57 -4.70 24.55
C ALA A 352 29.05 -4.95 24.91
N ASN A 353 29.31 -5.91 25.81
CA ASN A 353 30.67 -6.29 26.21
C ASN A 353 31.26 -7.42 25.34
N ALA A 354 30.49 -7.98 24.39
CA ALA A 354 30.90 -9.12 23.56
C ALA A 354 31.61 -8.71 22.25
N GLY A 355 32.05 -7.45 22.12
CA GLY A 355 32.85 -6.96 20.99
C GLY A 355 32.10 -6.72 19.68
N PHE A 356 30.76 -6.83 19.65
CA PHE A 356 29.96 -6.60 18.44
C PHE A 356 29.65 -5.11 18.21
N SER A 357 29.83 -4.64 16.97
CA SER A 357 29.33 -3.32 16.52
C SER A 357 27.91 -3.45 15.99
N LEU A 358 26.91 -2.89 16.68
CA LEU A 358 25.51 -2.97 16.29
C LEU A 358 25.08 -1.81 15.39
N HIS A 359 24.34 -2.12 14.33
CA HIS A 359 23.77 -1.17 13.39
C HIS A 359 22.29 -1.48 13.14
N SER A 360 21.47 -0.49 12.79
CA SER A 360 20.04 -0.68 12.50
C SER A 360 19.59 0.00 11.22
N LEU A 361 18.97 -0.74 10.29
CA LEU A 361 18.52 -0.22 8.99
C LEU A 361 17.09 -0.68 8.63
N HIS A 362 16.17 0.27 8.50
CA HIS A 362 14.78 0.00 8.11
C HIS A 362 14.10 1.21 7.47
N GLY A 363 13.02 0.97 6.73
CA GLY A 363 12.41 1.97 5.82
C GLY A 363 11.74 3.18 6.48
N GLN A 364 11.57 3.20 7.81
CA GLN A 364 11.04 4.35 8.55
C GLN A 364 12.13 5.33 9.00
N GLN A 365 13.41 5.00 8.81
CA GLN A 365 14.53 5.91 9.08
C GLN A 365 14.70 6.93 7.95
N SER A 366 15.17 8.13 8.29
CA SER A 366 15.47 9.16 7.28
C SER A 366 16.56 8.67 6.30
N PRO A 367 16.52 9.09 5.02
CA PRO A 367 17.54 8.69 4.03
C PRO A 367 18.97 8.98 4.49
N THR A 368 19.21 10.13 5.11
CA THR A 368 20.51 10.52 5.69
C THR A 368 20.99 9.51 6.73
N ARG A 369 20.12 9.08 7.65
CA ARG A 369 20.47 8.09 8.68
C ARG A 369 20.71 6.71 8.09
N ARG A 370 19.93 6.29 7.09
CA ARG A 370 20.14 5.01 6.39
C ARG A 370 21.48 4.97 5.66
N SER A 371 21.81 6.04 4.93
CA SER A 371 23.11 6.19 4.26
C SER A 371 24.28 6.18 5.27
N SER A 372 24.22 7.03 6.30
CA SER A 372 25.26 7.07 7.35
C SER A 372 25.43 5.73 8.08
N THR A 373 24.35 5.01 8.37
CA THR A 373 24.42 3.69 9.03
C THR A 373 25.00 2.63 8.09
N PHE A 374 24.66 2.67 6.81
CA PHE A 374 25.23 1.80 5.79
C PHE A 374 26.73 2.02 5.64
N THR A 375 27.18 3.27 5.46
CA THR A 375 28.61 3.62 5.39
C THR A 375 29.36 3.18 6.64
N ALA A 376 28.80 3.43 7.83
CA ALA A 376 29.41 3.04 9.10
C ALA A 376 29.56 1.51 9.25
N PHE A 377 28.58 0.73 8.76
CA PHE A 377 28.64 -0.73 8.78
C PHE A 377 29.62 -1.29 7.74
N THR A 378 29.65 -0.71 6.52
CA THR A 378 30.55 -1.18 5.45
C THR A 378 32.02 -0.82 5.72
N ALA A 379 32.28 0.28 6.44
CA ALA A 379 33.62 0.75 6.80
C ALA A 379 34.14 0.16 8.13
N LEU A 380 33.49 -0.86 8.69
CA LEU A 380 33.97 -1.52 9.91
C LEU A 380 35.34 -2.20 9.66
N PRO A 381 36.31 -2.10 10.60
CA PRO A 381 37.57 -2.81 10.51
C PRO A 381 37.38 -4.34 10.46
N PRO A 382 38.22 -5.09 9.74
CA PRO A 382 38.15 -6.56 9.67
C PRO A 382 38.27 -7.30 11.01
N THR A 383 38.71 -6.61 12.07
CA THR A 383 38.85 -7.15 13.42
C THR A 383 37.57 -7.08 14.26
N THR A 384 36.60 -6.23 13.89
CA THR A 384 35.40 -5.97 14.71
C THR A 384 34.17 -6.62 14.07
N PRO A 385 33.52 -7.61 14.72
CA PRO A 385 32.32 -8.23 14.17
C PRO A 385 31.14 -7.24 14.18
N GLY A 386 30.67 -6.87 12.99
CA GLY A 386 29.53 -5.98 12.77
C GLY A 386 28.22 -6.74 12.61
N VAL A 387 27.16 -6.25 13.26
CA VAL A 387 25.82 -6.85 13.22
C VAL A 387 24.77 -5.82 12.78
N LEU A 388 24.22 -6.02 11.57
CA LEU A 388 23.19 -5.16 10.99
C LEU A 388 21.78 -5.72 11.24
N LEU A 389 21.05 -5.12 12.18
CA LEU A 389 19.64 -5.43 12.44
C LEU A 389 18.76 -4.73 11.41
N CYS A 390 17.93 -5.46 10.67
CA CYS A 390 17.17 -4.89 9.56
C CYS A 390 15.85 -5.59 9.23
N THR A 391 15.08 -4.92 8.36
CA THR A 391 13.89 -5.47 7.67
C THR A 391 14.21 -5.79 6.21
N ASP A 392 13.26 -6.34 5.45
CA ASP A 392 13.39 -6.65 4.01
C ASP A 392 13.85 -5.49 3.10
N VAL A 393 13.82 -4.25 3.58
CA VAL A 393 14.50 -3.09 2.95
C VAL A 393 15.99 -3.37 2.69
N ALA A 394 16.68 -4.09 3.59
CA ALA A 394 18.08 -4.48 3.40
C ALA A 394 18.26 -5.76 2.55
N ALA A 395 17.20 -6.55 2.36
CA ALA A 395 17.25 -7.80 1.59
C ALA A 395 17.21 -7.58 0.08
N ARG A 396 16.91 -6.36 -0.39
CA ARG A 396 16.58 -6.06 -1.78
C ARG A 396 17.27 -4.75 -2.18
N GLY A 397 18.13 -4.79 -3.18
CA GLY A 397 18.80 -3.58 -3.70
C GLY A 397 19.89 -2.93 -2.83
N LEU A 398 20.19 -3.44 -1.63
CA LEU A 398 21.38 -3.04 -0.85
C LEU A 398 22.46 -4.12 -1.01
N ASP A 399 23.44 -3.88 -1.87
CA ASP A 399 24.64 -4.73 -1.94
C ASP A 399 25.57 -4.38 -0.79
N LEU A 400 25.54 -5.22 0.24
CA LEU A 400 26.44 -5.18 1.36
C LEU A 400 27.63 -6.08 0.99
N PRO A 401 28.81 -5.53 0.67
CA PRO A 401 29.96 -6.37 0.40
C PRO A 401 30.39 -7.10 1.68
N ASP A 402 30.81 -8.35 1.49
CA ASP A 402 31.48 -9.19 2.50
C ASP A 402 30.60 -9.69 3.65
N VAL A 403 29.29 -9.87 3.45
CA VAL A 403 28.43 -10.51 4.46
C VAL A 403 28.76 -11.99 4.58
N ASP A 404 29.18 -12.43 5.76
CA ASP A 404 29.54 -13.82 6.04
C ASP A 404 28.33 -14.65 6.48
N VAL A 405 27.47 -14.06 7.32
CA VAL A 405 26.33 -14.76 7.95
C VAL A 405 25.05 -13.94 7.86
N VAL A 406 23.97 -14.58 7.40
CA VAL A 406 22.60 -14.05 7.39
C VAL A 406 21.74 -14.84 8.38
N ILE A 407 21.22 -14.16 9.41
CA ILE A 407 20.32 -14.72 10.41
C ILE A 407 18.92 -14.15 10.20
N GLN A 408 17.91 -15.02 10.18
CA GLN A 408 16.51 -14.64 10.08
C GLN A 408 15.80 -15.03 11.38
N VAL A 409 15.65 -14.07 12.29
CA VAL A 409 14.97 -14.27 13.59
C VAL A 409 13.48 -14.51 13.38
N ASP A 410 12.90 -13.82 12.40
CA ASP A 410 11.59 -14.11 11.85
C ASP A 410 11.69 -14.53 10.38
N PRO A 411 10.97 -15.57 9.93
CA PRO A 411 10.84 -15.88 8.51
C PRO A 411 10.14 -14.73 7.75
N PRO A 412 10.41 -14.58 6.44
CA PRO A 412 9.82 -13.51 5.65
C PRO A 412 8.34 -13.75 5.32
N VAL A 413 7.50 -12.75 5.58
CA VAL A 413 6.05 -12.72 5.29
C VAL A 413 5.73 -13.18 3.86
N ASP A 414 6.53 -12.72 2.88
CA ASP A 414 6.58 -13.18 1.49
C ASP A 414 7.68 -14.26 1.35
N PRO A 415 7.35 -15.55 1.14
CA PRO A 415 8.35 -16.60 0.98
C PRO A 415 9.30 -16.41 -0.20
N ARG A 416 8.95 -15.61 -1.23
CA ARG A 416 9.86 -15.26 -2.34
C ARG A 416 10.98 -14.36 -1.85
N ALA A 417 10.78 -13.59 -0.77
CA ALA A 417 11.83 -12.81 -0.12
C ALA A 417 12.96 -13.67 0.45
N PHE A 418 12.69 -14.93 0.80
CA PHE A 418 13.67 -15.82 1.44
C PHE A 418 14.96 -15.92 0.62
N GLY A 419 14.85 -16.15 -0.70
CA GLY A 419 15.99 -16.19 -1.62
C GLY A 419 16.80 -14.88 -1.63
N HIS A 420 16.12 -13.73 -1.50
CA HIS A 420 16.75 -12.41 -1.54
C HIS A 420 17.47 -12.05 -0.22
N ARG A 421 16.93 -12.53 0.92
CA ARG A 421 17.57 -12.44 2.24
C ARG A 421 18.84 -13.31 2.29
N VAL A 422 18.72 -14.61 2.04
CA VAL A 422 19.86 -15.53 2.12
C VAL A 422 20.93 -15.20 1.08
N GLY A 423 20.51 -14.74 -0.10
CA GLY A 423 21.39 -14.25 -1.16
C GLY A 423 22.08 -12.91 -0.88
N ARG A 424 22.05 -12.36 0.35
CA ARG A 424 22.97 -11.29 0.76
C ARG A 424 24.38 -11.81 1.05
N THR A 425 24.53 -13.04 1.51
CA THR A 425 25.83 -13.73 1.65
C THR A 425 26.11 -14.65 0.45
N ALA A 426 27.23 -15.37 0.44
CA ALA A 426 27.71 -16.24 -0.64
C ALA A 426 27.77 -15.53 -2.02
N ARG A 427 28.24 -14.29 -2.04
CA ARG A 427 28.34 -13.43 -3.24
C ARG A 427 29.71 -13.51 -3.89
N ALA A 428 29.74 -13.30 -5.22
CA ALA A 428 30.97 -13.22 -6.02
C ALA A 428 31.94 -14.41 -5.81
N GLY A 429 31.40 -15.63 -5.66
CA GLY A 429 32.21 -16.84 -5.50
C GLY A 429 32.72 -17.13 -4.08
N ARG A 430 32.30 -16.35 -3.08
CA ARG A 430 32.58 -16.67 -1.66
C ARG A 430 31.59 -17.67 -1.08
N SER A 431 32.02 -18.36 -0.02
CA SER A 431 31.14 -19.07 0.90
C SER A 431 30.26 -18.10 1.69
N GLY A 432 29.25 -18.64 2.36
CA GLY A 432 28.35 -17.86 3.22
C GLY A 432 27.37 -18.76 3.95
N LYS A 433 26.90 -18.32 5.12
CA LYS A 433 25.97 -19.10 5.95
C LYS A 433 24.64 -18.36 6.12
N ALA A 434 23.54 -19.05 5.92
CA ALA A 434 22.20 -18.52 6.16
C ALA A 434 21.45 -19.41 7.14
N VAL A 435 20.90 -18.79 8.19
CA VAL A 435 20.18 -19.47 9.27
C VAL A 435 18.79 -18.84 9.40
N VAL A 436 17.74 -19.66 9.46
CA VAL A 436 16.38 -19.22 9.83
C VAL A 436 15.93 -19.87 11.13
N LEU A 437 15.39 -19.06 12.05
CA LEU A 437 14.79 -19.56 13.29
C LEU A 437 13.34 -19.94 13.05
N LEU A 438 12.96 -21.16 13.40
CA LEU A 438 11.62 -21.72 13.23
C LEU A 438 11.08 -22.23 14.58
N ASN A 439 9.77 -22.12 14.78
CA ASN A 439 9.12 -22.60 16.01
C ASN A 439 8.99 -24.13 16.05
N GLN A 440 8.85 -24.77 14.88
CA GLN A 440 8.60 -26.20 14.71
C GLN A 440 9.23 -26.68 13.39
N ASP A 441 9.54 -27.98 13.31
CA ASP A 441 10.26 -28.62 12.21
C ASP A 441 9.32 -28.96 11.02
N PHE A 442 8.83 -27.94 10.31
CA PHE A 442 7.84 -28.08 9.23
C PHE A 442 8.43 -28.16 7.81
N LEU A 443 9.63 -28.71 7.65
CA LEU A 443 10.35 -28.65 6.36
C LEU A 443 9.88 -29.60 5.27
N ALA A 444 8.89 -30.46 5.55
CA ALA A 444 8.27 -31.28 4.52
C ALA A 444 7.52 -30.48 3.42
N VAL A 445 7.14 -29.22 3.69
CA VAL A 445 6.07 -28.56 2.91
C VAL A 445 6.54 -27.55 1.84
N ARG A 446 7.85 -27.28 1.69
CA ARG A 446 8.39 -26.62 0.48
C ARG A 446 9.75 -27.16 0.06
N LYS A 447 9.96 -27.22 -1.26
CA LYS A 447 11.17 -27.72 -1.96
C LYS A 447 12.43 -26.83 -1.78
N VAL A 448 12.57 -26.12 -0.66
CA VAL A 448 13.78 -25.35 -0.33
C VAL A 448 14.69 -26.27 0.50
N PRO A 449 15.85 -26.70 -0.01
CA PRO A 449 16.78 -27.50 0.78
C PRO A 449 17.33 -26.63 1.92
N LEU A 450 16.93 -26.97 3.14
CA LEU A 450 17.40 -26.40 4.39
C LEU A 450 18.00 -27.53 5.23
N GLN A 451 19.27 -27.39 5.59
CA GLN A 451 19.93 -28.32 6.51
C GLN A 451 19.67 -27.90 7.96
N ARG A 452 19.45 -28.87 8.86
CA ARG A 452 19.33 -28.58 10.30
C ARG A 452 20.71 -28.17 10.81
N PHE A 453 20.79 -27.02 11.46
CA PHE A 453 22.00 -26.59 12.13
C PHE A 453 21.85 -26.76 13.65
N GLU A 454 22.92 -27.24 14.28
CA GLU A 454 22.93 -27.55 15.71
C GLU A 454 23.90 -26.61 16.42
N TYR A 455 23.32 -25.74 17.24
CA TYR A 455 24.03 -24.75 18.04
C TYR A 455 23.97 -25.18 19.51
N GLU A 456 24.78 -26.18 19.83
CA GLU A 456 24.97 -26.69 21.19
C GLU A 456 25.68 -25.66 22.08
N SER A 457 25.54 -25.82 23.40
CA SER A 457 26.18 -24.95 24.39
C SER A 457 27.62 -25.40 24.65
N GLU A 458 28.58 -24.49 24.53
CA GLU A 458 29.99 -24.73 24.90
C GLU A 458 30.16 -24.99 26.42
N SER A 459 29.20 -24.54 27.23
CA SER A 459 29.20 -24.65 28.70
C SER A 459 28.17 -25.65 29.25
N GLY A 460 27.48 -26.40 28.39
CA GLY A 460 26.43 -27.35 28.78
C GLY A 460 25.14 -26.73 29.32
N VAL A 461 24.98 -25.40 29.27
CA VAL A 461 23.80 -24.69 29.78
C VAL A 461 22.63 -24.82 28.80
N SER A 462 21.41 -25.03 29.33
CA SER A 462 20.22 -25.15 28.49
C SER A 462 19.89 -23.83 27.81
N LEU A 463 19.29 -23.91 26.61
CA LEU A 463 18.90 -22.72 25.86
C LEU A 463 17.82 -21.90 26.59
N SER A 464 16.97 -22.57 27.36
CA SER A 464 15.91 -21.95 28.16
C SER A 464 16.49 -21.16 29.35
N ASP A 465 17.54 -21.67 30.00
CA ASP A 465 18.25 -20.96 31.08
C ASP A 465 19.00 -19.72 30.55
N GLU A 466 19.65 -19.84 29.38
CA GLU A 466 20.27 -18.70 28.69
C GLU A 466 19.23 -17.63 28.31
N ALA A 467 18.05 -18.05 27.85
CA ALA A 467 16.94 -17.14 27.54
C ALA A 467 16.42 -16.41 28.78
N GLU A 468 16.30 -17.11 29.91
CA GLU A 468 15.87 -16.51 31.17
C GLU A 468 16.92 -15.52 31.73
N ALA A 469 18.21 -15.90 31.72
CA ALA A 469 19.29 -15.01 32.13
C ALA A 469 19.33 -13.73 31.28
N LEU A 470 19.18 -13.86 29.96
CA LEU A 470 19.11 -12.73 29.03
C LEU A 470 17.86 -11.86 29.27
N ARG A 471 16.70 -12.47 29.55
CA ARG A 471 15.46 -11.76 29.90
C ARG A 471 15.64 -10.93 31.17
N VAL A 472 16.29 -11.48 32.20
CA VAL A 472 16.62 -10.78 33.45
C VAL A 472 17.59 -9.61 33.22
N GLU A 473 18.59 -9.74 32.34
CA GLU A 473 19.43 -8.61 31.92
C GLU A 473 18.61 -7.52 31.20
N MET A 474 17.77 -7.90 30.23
CA MET A 474 16.93 -6.96 29.49
C MET A 474 15.94 -6.24 30.42
N HIS A 475 15.36 -6.90 31.43
CA HIS A 475 14.51 -6.26 32.42
C HIS A 475 15.26 -5.16 33.20
N LYS A 476 16.53 -5.38 33.57
CA LYS A 476 17.39 -4.36 34.22
C LYS A 476 17.66 -3.15 33.31
N VAL A 477 17.68 -3.34 31.99
CA VAL A 477 17.85 -2.27 30.99
C VAL A 477 16.53 -1.52 30.80
N ILE A 478 15.43 -2.23 30.54
CA ILE A 478 14.11 -1.65 30.23
C ILE A 478 13.57 -0.85 31.41
N ARG A 479 13.74 -1.33 32.66
CA ARG A 479 13.35 -0.59 33.88
C ARG A 479 13.99 0.80 34.03
N LYS A 480 15.08 1.11 33.31
CA LYS A 480 15.73 2.44 33.37
C LYS A 480 15.07 3.51 32.51
N ASP A 481 14.33 3.13 31.46
CA ASP A 481 13.67 4.08 30.56
C ASP A 481 12.36 3.54 29.98
N ARG A 482 11.26 4.23 30.29
CA ARG A 482 9.92 3.92 29.79
C ARG A 482 9.79 3.91 28.26
N ASP A 483 10.65 4.61 27.52
CA ASP A 483 10.65 4.52 26.04
C ASP A 483 10.99 3.10 25.55
N LEU A 484 11.83 2.35 26.29
CA LEU A 484 12.17 0.97 25.93
C LEU A 484 10.98 0.03 26.15
N HIS A 485 10.24 0.19 27.25
CA HIS A 485 9.01 -0.57 27.52
C HIS A 485 7.97 -0.32 26.42
N ASP A 486 7.68 0.95 26.12
CA ASP A 486 6.64 1.31 25.15
C ASP A 486 7.01 0.86 23.72
N ARG A 487 8.31 0.88 23.38
CA ARG A 487 8.82 0.29 22.14
C ARG A 487 8.68 -1.22 22.13
N GLY A 488 8.96 -1.92 23.23
CA GLY A 488 8.78 -3.36 23.36
C GLY A 488 7.33 -3.76 23.09
N VAL A 489 6.38 -3.12 23.75
CA VAL A 489 4.95 -3.32 23.51
C VAL A 489 4.57 -3.05 22.04
N LYS A 490 5.01 -1.93 21.47
CA LYS A 490 4.74 -1.60 20.05
C LYS A 490 5.35 -2.64 19.10
N ALA A 491 6.56 -3.10 19.39
CA ALA A 491 7.29 -4.07 18.60
C ALA A 491 6.59 -5.44 18.63
N PHE A 492 6.27 -5.95 19.82
CA PHE A 492 5.52 -7.20 20.03
C PHE A 492 4.19 -7.22 19.25
N VAL A 493 3.35 -6.19 19.42
CA VAL A 493 2.06 -6.07 18.71
C VAL A 493 2.27 -6.00 17.20
N SER A 494 3.30 -5.31 16.73
CA SER A 494 3.62 -5.26 15.30
C SER A 494 4.07 -6.63 14.75
N SER A 495 4.81 -7.42 15.52
CA SER A 495 5.29 -8.74 15.12
C SER A 495 4.14 -9.74 15.01
N ILE A 496 3.20 -9.73 15.97
CA ILE A 496 1.95 -10.52 15.87
C ILE A 496 1.16 -10.16 14.61
N ARG A 497 1.00 -8.85 14.32
CA ARG A 497 0.33 -8.35 13.11
C ARG A 497 1.06 -8.70 11.80
N SER A 498 2.36 -8.94 11.86
CA SER A 498 3.16 -9.36 10.70
C SER A 498 3.01 -10.87 10.48
N TYR A 499 3.10 -11.65 11.56
CA TYR A 499 2.90 -13.09 11.55
C TYR A 499 1.49 -13.50 11.08
N SER A 500 0.45 -12.79 11.52
CA SER A 500 -0.93 -13.05 11.09
C SER A 500 -1.22 -12.72 9.61
N LYS A 501 -0.29 -12.04 8.92
CA LYS A 501 -0.38 -11.69 7.50
C LYS A 501 0.56 -12.51 6.61
N HIS A 502 1.20 -13.55 7.15
CA HIS A 502 2.16 -14.36 6.41
C HIS A 502 1.48 -15.11 5.26
N GLU A 503 2.03 -15.02 4.05
CA GLU A 503 1.47 -15.68 2.85
C GLU A 503 1.49 -17.21 2.96
N ALA A 504 2.46 -17.78 3.69
CA ALA A 504 2.48 -19.19 4.06
C ALA A 504 1.65 -19.41 5.34
N SER A 505 0.40 -18.96 5.34
CA SER A 505 -0.52 -19.01 6.48
C SER A 505 -0.79 -20.44 6.99
N TYR A 506 -0.61 -21.45 6.13
CA TYR A 506 -0.68 -22.87 6.49
C TYR A 506 0.49 -23.35 7.37
N LEU A 507 1.64 -22.69 7.33
CA LEU A 507 2.79 -22.93 8.24
C LEU A 507 2.73 -22.00 9.46
N PHE A 508 2.43 -20.73 9.22
CA PHE A 508 2.53 -19.66 10.21
C PHE A 508 1.15 -19.27 10.73
N ARG A 509 0.42 -20.25 11.27
CA ARG A 509 -0.91 -20.04 11.85
C ARG A 509 -0.78 -19.31 13.18
N LEU A 510 -1.51 -18.22 13.35
CA LEU A 510 -1.54 -17.46 14.61
C LEU A 510 -2.06 -18.28 15.80
N GLN A 511 -2.83 -19.34 15.54
CA GLN A 511 -3.34 -20.25 16.58
C GLN A 511 -2.22 -21.06 17.24
N ASP A 512 -1.21 -21.47 16.47
CA ASP A 512 -0.08 -22.30 16.91
C ASP A 512 1.08 -21.48 17.53
N LEU A 513 1.00 -20.15 17.45
CA LEU A 513 2.04 -19.26 17.96
C LEU A 513 1.93 -19.13 19.48
N ASP A 514 2.98 -19.53 20.20
CA ASP A 514 3.10 -19.25 21.64
C ASP A 514 3.32 -17.75 21.86
N LEU A 515 2.23 -17.05 22.19
CA LEU A 515 2.20 -15.61 22.46
C LEU A 515 2.87 -15.25 23.79
N VAL A 516 2.91 -16.17 24.75
CA VAL A 516 3.55 -15.97 26.05
C VAL A 516 5.06 -16.08 25.89
N GLY A 517 5.53 -17.12 25.19
CA GLY A 517 6.94 -17.24 24.80
C GLY A 517 7.41 -16.07 23.94
N LEU A 518 6.58 -15.59 23.02
CA LEU A 518 6.90 -14.39 22.24
C LEU A 518 6.95 -13.12 23.12
N ALA A 519 6.09 -12.98 24.14
CA ALA A 519 6.16 -11.86 25.07
C ALA A 519 7.43 -11.90 25.95
N GLN A 520 7.89 -13.12 26.30
CA GLN A 520 9.13 -13.35 27.04
C GLN A 520 10.37 -12.98 26.22
N SER A 521 10.45 -13.32 24.92
CA SER A 521 11.60 -12.92 24.07
C SER A 521 11.63 -11.43 23.71
N PHE A 522 10.52 -10.72 23.90
CA PHE A 522 10.45 -9.26 23.87
C PHE A 522 10.65 -8.61 25.26
N ALA A 523 11.00 -9.41 26.28
CA ALA A 523 11.29 -8.98 27.65
C ALA A 523 10.27 -7.95 28.19
N LEU A 524 8.98 -8.20 27.92
CA LEU A 524 7.91 -7.28 28.30
C LEU A 524 7.73 -7.30 29.83
N LEU A 525 7.71 -6.11 30.45
CA LEU A 525 7.43 -5.98 31.88
C LEU A 525 5.95 -6.26 32.23
N ARG A 526 5.06 -6.16 31.23
CA ARG A 526 3.61 -6.36 31.38
C ARG A 526 2.98 -6.83 30.07
N MET A 527 1.99 -7.71 30.15
CA MET A 527 1.23 -8.10 28.96
C MET A 527 0.31 -6.95 28.50
N PRO A 528 0.37 -6.52 27.23
CA PRO A 528 -0.42 -5.39 26.75
C PRO A 528 -1.89 -5.78 26.53
N LYS A 529 -2.83 -4.85 26.76
CA LYS A 529 -4.27 -5.08 26.53
C LYS A 529 -4.66 -4.61 25.12
N VAL A 530 -4.52 -5.50 24.14
CA VAL A 530 -4.74 -5.19 22.71
C VAL A 530 -5.69 -6.18 22.03
N ALA A 531 -6.26 -5.79 20.89
CA ALA A 531 -7.27 -6.57 20.17
C ALA A 531 -6.73 -7.93 19.67
N GLU A 532 -5.43 -8.00 19.37
CA GLU A 532 -4.73 -9.18 18.87
C GLU A 532 -4.64 -10.33 19.91
N LEU A 533 -4.89 -10.04 21.19
CA LEU A 533 -4.86 -11.02 22.28
C LEU A 533 -6.26 -11.37 22.79
N LYS A 534 -7.31 -10.78 22.20
CA LYS A 534 -8.70 -10.94 22.64
C LYS A 534 -9.17 -12.39 22.44
N GLY A 535 -9.75 -12.98 23.47
CA GLY A 535 -10.16 -14.39 23.50
C GLY A 535 -9.09 -15.38 23.96
N LYS A 536 -7.84 -14.94 24.18
CA LYS A 536 -6.75 -15.74 24.76
C LYS A 536 -6.41 -15.35 26.20
N GLU A 537 -7.24 -14.54 26.86
CA GLU A 537 -6.94 -13.99 28.20
C GLU A 537 -6.73 -15.09 29.25
N LYS A 538 -7.47 -16.20 29.20
CA LYS A 538 -7.31 -17.33 30.13
C LYS A 538 -5.98 -18.07 29.94
N GLU A 539 -5.57 -18.30 28.69
CA GLU A 539 -4.30 -18.95 28.33
C GLU A 539 -3.11 -18.09 28.80
N ILE A 540 -3.19 -16.79 28.55
CA ILE A 540 -2.20 -15.80 28.93
C ILE A 540 -2.07 -15.70 30.45
N THR A 541 -3.16 -15.47 31.18
CA THR A 541 -3.13 -15.32 32.65
C THR A 541 -2.66 -16.58 33.39
N ALA A 542 -2.75 -17.76 32.76
CA ALA A 542 -2.25 -19.01 33.35
C ALA A 542 -0.72 -19.18 33.24
N ARG A 543 -0.06 -18.54 32.26
CA ARG A 543 1.39 -18.71 31.97
C ARG A 543 2.20 -17.41 32.05
N TRP A 544 1.56 -16.25 32.22
CA TRP A 544 2.20 -14.94 32.28
C TRP A 544 2.02 -14.29 33.66
N GLN A 545 3.12 -13.76 34.20
CA GLN A 545 3.14 -12.92 35.39
C GLN A 545 3.73 -11.55 35.02
N ASP A 546 3.02 -10.46 35.35
CA ASP A 546 3.55 -9.10 35.20
C ASP A 546 4.70 -8.87 36.19
N GLU A 547 5.74 -8.16 35.76
CA GLU A 547 6.84 -7.74 36.62
C GLU A 547 6.39 -6.65 37.61
N GLU A 548 6.89 -6.73 38.83
CA GLU A 548 6.65 -5.69 39.85
C GLU A 548 7.37 -4.40 39.46
N VAL A 549 6.57 -3.42 39.04
CA VAL A 549 7.00 -2.08 38.60
C VAL A 549 5.97 -1.07 39.07
N ASP A 550 6.41 0.00 39.72
CA ASP A 550 5.57 1.17 39.99
C ASP A 550 5.38 1.99 38.70
N TRP A 551 4.19 1.89 38.12
CA TRP A 551 3.84 2.51 36.83
C TRP A 551 3.63 4.03 36.90
N ASP A 552 3.48 4.59 38.09
CA ASP A 552 3.30 6.03 38.29
C ASP A 552 4.66 6.73 38.37
N SER A 553 5.61 6.18 39.12
CA SER A 553 6.99 6.69 39.19
C SER A 553 7.89 6.30 38.02
N TYR A 554 7.62 5.20 37.31
CA TYR A 554 8.39 4.78 36.13
C TYR A 554 8.33 5.85 35.02
N ALA A 555 9.45 6.53 34.82
CA ALA A 555 9.58 7.73 33.99
C ALA A 555 10.32 7.47 32.66
N TYR A 556 10.18 8.39 31.71
CA TYR A 556 11.06 8.44 30.54
C TYR A 556 12.42 9.04 30.92
N ALA A 557 13.51 8.51 30.36
CA ALA A 557 14.84 9.12 30.49
C ALA A 557 14.92 10.49 29.78
N ASP A 558 14.14 10.68 28.71
CA ASP A 558 13.94 11.96 28.04
C ASP A 558 13.04 12.89 28.87
N LYS A 559 13.65 13.95 29.42
CA LYS A 559 12.99 14.99 30.23
C LYS A 559 11.85 15.71 29.50
N VAL A 560 11.93 15.87 28.18
CA VAL A 560 10.87 16.54 27.38
C VAL A 560 9.64 15.64 27.31
N ARG A 561 9.86 14.36 27.01
CA ARG A 561 8.79 13.37 26.95
C ARG A 561 8.18 13.07 28.32
N GLU A 562 8.98 13.09 29.39
CA GLU A 562 8.49 12.96 30.77
C GLU A 562 7.64 14.17 31.20
N LYS A 563 8.02 15.39 30.79
CA LYS A 563 7.19 16.59 31.01
C LYS A 563 5.83 16.46 30.33
N GLN A 564 5.81 15.95 29.08
CA GLN A 564 4.56 15.67 28.36
C GLN A 564 3.72 14.61 29.09
N ARG A 565 4.32 13.48 29.51
CA ARG A 565 3.64 12.42 30.30
C ARG A 565 2.94 12.98 31.53
N LYS A 566 3.62 13.83 32.31
CA LYS A 566 3.06 14.42 33.54
C LYS A 566 1.91 15.38 33.23
N SER A 567 1.99 16.14 32.14
CA SER A 567 0.88 16.98 31.65
C SER A 567 -0.33 16.15 31.26
N ASP A 568 -0.13 15.08 30.48
CA ASP A 568 -1.20 14.20 30.00
C ASP A 568 -1.85 13.41 31.15
N LEU A 569 -1.05 12.95 32.12
CA LEU A 569 -1.53 12.26 33.31
C LEU A 569 -2.40 13.17 34.17
N LYS A 570 -1.97 14.42 34.41
CA LYS A 570 -2.77 15.41 35.13
C LYS A 570 -4.08 15.69 34.40
N ALA A 571 -4.04 15.94 33.10
CA ALA A 571 -5.24 16.14 32.30
C ALA A 571 -6.19 14.91 32.28
N LEU A 572 -5.69 13.70 32.53
CA LEU A 572 -6.50 12.49 32.70
C LEU A 572 -7.11 12.37 34.10
N GLN A 573 -6.37 12.78 35.15
CA GLN A 573 -6.85 12.87 36.53
C GLN A 573 -7.97 13.91 36.63
N ASP A 574 -7.74 15.14 36.14
CA ASP A 574 -8.74 16.22 36.09
C ASP A 574 -10.05 15.74 35.42
N LYS A 575 -9.95 14.99 34.30
CA LYS A 575 -11.09 14.38 33.60
C LYS A 575 -11.79 13.29 34.40
N ARG A 576 -11.05 12.45 35.13
CA ARG A 576 -11.61 11.40 36.01
C ARG A 576 -12.36 12.01 37.19
N GLU A 577 -11.80 13.03 37.82
CA GLU A 577 -12.42 13.76 38.93
C GLU A 577 -13.68 14.52 38.47
N ALA A 578 -13.64 15.17 37.30
CA ALA A 578 -14.81 15.78 36.67
C ALA A 578 -15.90 14.75 36.33
N HIS A 579 -15.53 13.52 35.97
CA HIS A 579 -16.49 12.45 35.70
C HIS A 579 -17.10 11.86 36.98
N GLU A 580 -16.29 11.60 38.01
CA GLU A 580 -16.76 11.11 39.32
C GLU A 580 -17.62 12.15 40.04
N SER A 581 -17.24 13.43 40.04
CA SER A 581 -18.07 14.50 40.61
C SER A 581 -19.41 14.63 39.90
N ARG A 582 -19.44 14.57 38.56
CA ARG A 582 -20.67 14.54 37.77
C ARG A 582 -21.53 13.30 38.04
N LYS A 583 -20.92 12.13 38.27
CA LYS A 583 -21.61 10.89 38.63
C LYS A 583 -22.22 10.99 40.03
N ARG A 584 -21.48 11.52 41.02
CA ARG A 584 -21.97 11.79 42.38
C ARG A 584 -23.11 12.81 42.40
N ALA A 585 -22.97 13.93 41.68
CA ALA A 585 -24.03 14.93 41.53
C ALA A 585 -25.30 14.33 40.89
N ARG A 586 -25.15 13.46 39.87
CA ARG A 586 -26.28 12.75 39.26
C ARG A 586 -26.93 11.74 40.20
N ALA A 587 -26.16 11.08 41.07
CA ALA A 587 -26.70 10.16 42.08
C ALA A 587 -27.45 10.92 43.18
N ALA A 588 -26.89 12.03 43.68
CA ALA A 588 -27.55 12.90 44.66
C ALA A 588 -28.87 13.49 44.12
N ALA A 589 -28.86 14.00 42.88
CA ALA A 589 -30.07 14.49 42.23
C ALA A 589 -31.13 13.40 41.97
N ALA A 590 -30.73 12.13 41.85
CA ALA A 590 -31.65 11.01 41.75
C ALA A 590 -32.24 10.59 43.11
N ALA A 591 -31.48 10.73 44.21
CA ALA A 591 -31.95 10.49 45.56
C ALA A 591 -32.99 11.54 46.00
N VAL A 592 -32.70 12.84 45.80
CA VAL A 592 -33.65 13.92 46.11
C VAL A 592 -34.96 13.75 45.33
N ALA A 593 -34.87 13.37 44.04
CA ALA A 593 -36.06 13.11 43.22
C ALA A 593 -36.83 11.83 43.62
N ALA A 594 -36.26 10.95 44.45
CA ALA A 594 -36.95 9.81 45.02
C ALA A 594 -37.67 10.18 46.33
N ASP A 595 -37.05 11.00 47.20
CA ASP A 595 -37.68 11.53 48.41
C ASP A 595 -38.86 12.46 48.06
N ASP A 596 -38.70 13.36 47.08
CA ASP A 596 -39.79 14.20 46.56
C ASP A 596 -40.97 13.38 46.03
N ALA A 597 -40.71 12.19 45.47
CA ALA A 597 -41.74 11.28 44.97
C ALA A 597 -42.42 10.48 46.09
N ALA A 598 -41.70 10.17 47.18
CA ALA A 598 -42.27 9.54 48.36
C ALA A 598 -43.17 10.51 49.16
N GLY A 599 -42.74 11.77 49.31
CA GLY A 599 -43.53 12.81 50.00
C GLY A 599 -44.84 13.15 49.29
N ALA A 600 -44.88 13.07 47.95
CA ALA A 600 -46.09 13.31 47.16
C ALA A 600 -47.15 12.18 47.23
N ALA A 601 -46.81 11.02 47.81
CA ALA A 601 -47.69 9.86 47.92
C ALA A 601 -48.38 9.71 49.28
N ALA A 602 -48.17 10.65 50.21
CA ALA A 602 -48.59 10.54 51.61
C ALA A 602 -49.51 11.69 52.08
N GLY A 603 -50.16 12.41 51.16
CA GLY A 603 -51.02 13.56 51.46
C GLY A 603 -52.34 13.53 50.71
N ASP A 604 -53.32 12.80 51.24
CA ASP A 604 -54.74 13.07 50.97
C ASP A 604 -55.16 14.32 51.76
N GLY A 605 -55.90 15.23 51.12
CA GLY A 605 -56.41 16.44 51.77
C GLY A 605 -56.81 17.52 50.78
N ASP A 606 -58.11 17.66 50.56
CA ASP A 606 -58.70 18.69 49.72
C ASP A 606 -58.39 20.11 50.24
N GLY A 607 -57.93 20.99 49.35
CA GLY A 607 -57.71 22.40 49.69
C GLY A 607 -57.03 23.19 48.57
N GLU A 608 -57.69 24.25 48.09
CA GLU A 608 -57.10 25.19 47.14
C GLU A 608 -55.82 25.85 47.71
N PRO A 609 -54.71 25.92 46.95
CA PRO A 609 -53.52 26.59 47.42
C PRO A 609 -53.61 28.11 47.20
N GLU A 610 -54.12 28.82 48.21
CA GLU A 610 -53.96 30.28 48.32
C GLU A 610 -52.48 30.71 48.21
N ALA A 611 -52.25 31.89 47.62
CA ALA A 611 -50.94 32.46 47.40
C ALA A 611 -50.26 33.00 48.69
N LYS A 612 -49.76 32.10 49.55
CA LYS A 612 -49.00 32.47 50.75
C LYS A 612 -47.60 33.02 50.43
N LYS A 613 -47.51 34.34 50.34
CA LYS A 613 -46.26 35.11 50.50
C LYS A 613 -45.56 34.70 51.80
N PHE A 614 -44.33 34.21 51.73
CA PHE A 614 -43.44 34.13 52.90
C PHE A 614 -42.32 35.17 52.86
N LYS A 615 -42.00 35.69 54.05
CA LYS A 615 -41.23 36.93 54.24
C LYS A 615 -39.74 36.77 53.92
N LYS A 616 -39.17 37.83 53.34
CA LYS A 616 -37.73 38.11 53.35
C LYS A 616 -37.28 38.25 54.81
N GLY A 617 -36.50 37.29 55.31
CA GLY A 617 -35.70 37.41 56.52
C GLY A 617 -34.22 37.48 56.14
N GLU A 618 -33.50 38.49 56.61
CA GLU A 618 -32.07 38.62 56.31
C GLU A 618 -31.22 37.63 57.11
N ASN A 619 -30.29 36.96 56.44
CA ASN A 619 -28.91 37.02 56.92
C ASN A 619 -27.93 37.12 55.73
N LYS A 620 -26.82 37.82 55.95
CA LYS A 620 -25.90 38.32 54.90
C LYS A 620 -24.64 37.48 54.80
N GLY A 621 -24.16 37.31 53.56
CA GLY A 621 -22.72 37.21 53.29
C GLY A 621 -22.25 35.94 52.57
N LYS A 622 -21.63 36.14 51.39
CA LYS A 622 -20.68 35.21 50.75
C LYS A 622 -21.20 33.85 50.25
N ASN A 623 -22.30 33.82 49.49
CA ASN A 623 -22.43 32.98 48.28
C ASN A 623 -23.71 33.32 47.48
N LYS A 624 -23.59 34.14 46.43
CA LYS A 624 -24.74 34.54 45.58
C LYS A 624 -24.58 34.28 44.07
N ALA A 625 -23.42 33.79 43.63
CA ALA A 625 -23.19 33.41 42.24
C ALA A 625 -23.39 31.90 41.98
N TRP A 626 -23.18 31.06 43.01
CA TRP A 626 -23.17 29.60 42.86
C TRP A 626 -24.59 28.98 42.94
N SER A 627 -25.39 29.32 43.95
CA SER A 627 -26.71 28.70 44.17
C SER A 627 -27.72 28.96 43.04
N ALA A 628 -27.69 30.13 42.42
CA ALA A 628 -28.57 30.47 41.30
C ALA A 628 -28.35 29.58 40.05
N GLN A 629 -27.15 29.01 39.90
CA GLN A 629 -26.83 28.11 38.80
C GLN A 629 -27.31 26.68 39.10
N GLU A 630 -27.21 26.24 40.35
CA GLU A 630 -27.74 24.95 40.82
C GLU A 630 -29.28 24.94 40.81
N ASP A 631 -29.94 26.01 41.28
CA ASP A 631 -31.39 26.20 41.16
C ASP A 631 -31.88 26.16 39.70
N ALA A 632 -31.10 26.72 38.78
CA ALA A 632 -31.42 26.74 37.35
C ALA A 632 -31.20 25.37 36.67
N GLU A 633 -30.26 24.55 37.15
CA GLU A 633 -30.12 23.16 36.72
C GLU A 633 -31.19 22.25 37.33
N ALA A 634 -31.50 22.39 38.62
CA ALA A 634 -32.58 21.65 39.29
C ALA A 634 -33.93 21.86 38.58
N LYS A 635 -34.30 23.12 38.28
CA LYS A 635 -35.52 23.44 37.51
C LYS A 635 -35.50 22.90 36.08
N LYS A 636 -34.33 22.75 35.44
CA LYS A 636 -34.19 22.08 34.13
C LYS A 636 -34.29 20.56 34.24
N ALA A 637 -33.73 19.96 35.29
CA ALA A 637 -33.80 18.53 35.56
C ALA A 637 -35.25 18.10 35.83
N ALA A 638 -35.97 18.80 36.71
CA ALA A 638 -37.39 18.56 36.98
C ALA A 638 -38.26 18.66 35.72
N ARG A 639 -38.06 19.70 34.89
CA ARG A 639 -38.74 19.83 33.58
C ARG A 639 -38.39 18.70 32.60
N ARG A 640 -37.19 18.14 32.67
CA ARG A 640 -36.77 17.00 31.83
C ARG A 640 -37.37 15.69 32.33
N ALA A 641 -37.44 15.47 33.64
CA ALA A 641 -38.11 14.33 34.26
C ALA A 641 -39.61 14.32 33.93
N LYS A 642 -40.32 15.45 34.11
CA LYS A 642 -41.75 15.59 33.78
C LYS A 642 -42.03 15.32 32.28
N ARG A 643 -41.12 15.72 31.38
CA ARG A 643 -41.20 15.36 29.94
C ARG A 643 -40.93 13.88 29.66
N LEU A 644 -40.01 13.23 30.36
CA LEU A 644 -39.77 11.80 30.21
C LEU A 644 -40.95 10.97 30.72
N ALA A 645 -41.52 11.33 31.86
CA ALA A 645 -42.72 10.71 32.40
C ALA A 645 -43.91 10.85 31.43
N LYS A 646 -44.18 12.06 30.92
CA LYS A 646 -45.23 12.29 29.91
C LYS A 646 -44.99 11.48 28.63
N ALA A 647 -43.74 11.38 28.13
CA ALA A 647 -43.43 10.56 26.96
C ALA A 647 -43.55 9.04 27.20
N LYS A 648 -43.29 8.58 28.44
CA LYS A 648 -43.45 7.17 28.83
C LYS A 648 -44.93 6.80 28.99
N ALA A 649 -45.74 7.70 29.53
CA ALA A 649 -47.20 7.57 29.57
C ALA A 649 -47.83 7.59 28.17
N LEU A 650 -47.36 8.48 27.27
CA LEU A 650 -47.82 8.51 25.88
C LEU A 650 -47.56 7.17 25.15
N ARG A 651 -46.37 6.59 25.35
CA ARG A 651 -46.02 5.27 24.79
C ARG A 651 -46.77 4.10 25.42
N ALA A 652 -47.22 4.23 26.68
CA ALA A 652 -48.10 3.24 27.28
C ALA A 652 -49.51 3.32 26.65
N ALA A 653 -50.04 4.53 26.43
CA ALA A 653 -51.31 4.74 25.73
C ALA A 653 -51.27 4.28 24.26
N GLU A 654 -50.14 4.47 23.55
CA GLU A 654 -49.93 3.90 22.21
C GLU A 654 -49.90 2.36 22.24
N ALA A 655 -49.36 1.75 23.30
CA ALA A 655 -49.27 0.29 23.44
C ALA A 655 -50.59 -0.39 23.83
N GLU A 656 -51.53 0.33 24.45
CA GLU A 656 -52.86 -0.17 24.84
C GLU A 656 -53.90 -0.14 23.70
N GLY A 657 -53.51 0.26 22.48
CA GLY A 657 -54.17 -0.18 21.25
C GLY A 657 -55.64 0.26 21.08
N ARG A 658 -55.96 1.53 21.33
CA ARG A 658 -57.33 2.06 21.17
C ARG A 658 -57.46 3.18 20.14
N VAL A 659 -57.27 2.85 18.87
CA VAL A 659 -57.93 3.55 17.75
C VAL A 659 -58.53 2.50 16.83
N ARG A 660 -59.86 2.46 16.77
CA ARG A 660 -60.61 1.69 15.76
C ARG A 660 -60.60 2.52 14.47
N ALA A 661 -60.36 1.88 13.33
CA ALA A 661 -60.61 2.52 12.05
C ALA A 661 -62.12 2.77 11.87
N VAL A 662 -62.47 3.95 11.36
CA VAL A 662 -63.71 4.19 10.61
C VAL A 662 -63.32 4.97 9.38
N ASP A 663 -63.77 4.48 8.24
CA ASP A 663 -63.68 5.12 6.93
C ASP A 663 -65.12 5.48 6.52
N GLY A 664 -65.31 6.67 5.93
CA GLY A 664 -66.58 7.16 5.41
C GLY A 664 -67.47 8.00 6.34
N GLY A 665 -67.91 9.17 5.84
CA GLY A 665 -69.07 9.91 6.34
C GLY A 665 -68.81 11.36 6.81
N ASP A 666 -68.86 12.29 5.86
CA ASP A 666 -69.32 13.70 5.91
C ASP A 666 -69.00 14.63 7.10
N ASP A 667 -68.35 15.75 6.73
CA ASP A 667 -68.45 17.14 7.21
C ASP A 667 -68.21 17.57 8.70
N ASP A 668 -67.71 18.81 8.81
CA ASP A 668 -67.63 19.69 9.98
C ASP A 668 -66.69 19.35 11.17
N ASP A 669 -65.37 19.56 11.00
CA ASP A 669 -64.49 20.04 12.09
C ASP A 669 -63.29 20.87 11.59
N GLU A 670 -63.55 22.09 11.09
CA GLU A 670 -62.47 23.05 10.77
C GLU A 670 -61.76 23.60 12.04
N GLY A 671 -62.43 23.58 13.20
CA GLY A 671 -61.92 24.17 14.44
C GLY A 671 -60.69 23.45 14.99
N ALA A 672 -60.71 22.12 15.03
CA ALA A 672 -59.56 21.33 15.48
C ALA A 672 -58.32 21.49 14.57
N ALA A 673 -58.53 21.78 13.28
CA ALA A 673 -57.45 22.01 12.32
C ALA A 673 -56.82 23.41 12.48
N GLU A 674 -57.60 24.42 12.89
CA GLU A 674 -57.14 25.78 13.12
C GLU A 674 -56.37 25.92 14.45
N GLU A 675 -56.88 25.38 15.56
CA GLU A 675 -56.12 25.31 16.82
C GLU A 675 -54.77 24.60 16.63
N ALA A 676 -54.75 23.49 15.88
CA ALA A 676 -53.52 22.75 15.59
C ALA A 676 -52.54 23.48 14.65
N ARG A 677 -52.96 24.58 14.00
CA ARG A 677 -52.09 25.49 13.24
C ARG A 677 -51.57 26.61 14.13
N ASP A 678 -52.42 27.26 14.90
CA ASP A 678 -52.02 28.36 15.78
C ASP A 678 -50.99 27.89 16.84
N TRP A 679 -51.22 26.72 17.45
CA TRP A 679 -50.27 26.10 18.38
C TRP A 679 -48.90 25.77 17.76
N LYS A 680 -48.85 25.50 16.44
CA LYS A 680 -47.59 25.28 15.71
C LYS A 680 -46.88 26.59 15.41
N GLU A 681 -47.62 27.66 15.13
CA GLU A 681 -47.08 29.00 14.95
C GLU A 681 -46.55 29.59 16.26
N GLU A 682 -47.30 29.52 17.36
CA GLU A 682 -46.87 30.00 18.67
C GLU A 682 -45.57 29.29 19.12
N LEU A 683 -45.51 27.97 18.91
CA LEU A 683 -44.33 27.16 19.19
C LEU A 683 -43.16 27.42 18.22
N ALA A 684 -43.38 28.03 17.06
CA ALA A 684 -42.35 28.54 16.17
C ALA A 684 -41.85 29.93 16.61
N ARG A 685 -42.75 30.85 16.99
CA ARG A 685 -42.42 32.18 17.52
C ARG A 685 -41.57 32.06 18.79
N ALA A 686 -41.97 31.23 19.75
CA ALA A 686 -41.22 30.96 20.99
C ALA A 686 -39.84 30.30 20.76
N LYS A 687 -39.63 29.60 19.64
CA LYS A 687 -38.29 29.10 19.24
C LYS A 687 -37.42 30.20 18.64
N ARG A 688 -38.02 31.20 17.98
CA ARG A 688 -37.33 32.33 17.34
C ARG A 688 -36.79 33.31 18.38
N GLU A 689 -37.63 33.80 19.30
CA GLU A 689 -37.20 34.68 20.41
C GLU A 689 -36.08 34.06 21.24
N LYS A 690 -36.18 32.75 21.53
CA LYS A 690 -35.17 32.01 22.30
C LYS A 690 -33.83 31.84 21.59
N ARG A 691 -33.82 31.95 20.25
CA ARG A 691 -32.61 31.93 19.41
C ARG A 691 -32.00 33.33 19.32
N GLU A 692 -32.84 34.35 19.17
CA GLU A 692 -32.45 35.76 19.13
C GLU A 692 -31.89 36.24 20.48
N GLY A 693 -32.57 35.97 21.61
CA GLY A 693 -32.06 36.29 22.95
C GLY A 693 -30.73 35.60 23.29
N ARG A 694 -30.47 34.41 22.72
CA ARG A 694 -29.19 33.70 22.82
C ARG A 694 -28.09 34.33 21.98
N GLN A 695 -28.42 34.89 20.81
CA GLN A 695 -27.47 35.61 19.97
C GLN A 695 -27.16 37.02 20.51
N ALA A 696 -28.14 37.70 21.10
CA ALA A 696 -27.94 38.97 21.81
C ALA A 696 -26.96 38.83 22.98
N THR A 697 -27.19 37.88 23.89
CA THR A 697 -26.28 37.64 25.04
C THR A 697 -24.89 37.12 24.64
N ALA A 698 -24.73 36.55 23.44
CA ALA A 698 -23.42 36.18 22.90
C ALA A 698 -22.66 37.39 22.33
N ARG A 699 -23.35 38.28 21.60
CA ARG A 699 -22.78 39.53 21.09
C ARG A 699 -22.34 40.48 22.21
N GLU A 700 -23.12 40.58 23.28
CA GLU A 700 -22.83 41.45 24.43
C GLU A 700 -21.58 41.03 25.22
N LYS A 701 -21.18 39.75 25.13
CA LYS A 701 -20.09 39.16 25.97
C LYS A 701 -18.79 38.83 25.23
N GLY A 702 -18.72 39.02 23.92
CA GLY A 702 -17.46 38.94 23.15
C GLY A 702 -16.70 37.60 23.21
N LEU A 703 -17.35 36.49 23.58
CA LEU A 703 -16.71 35.17 23.66
C LEU A 703 -16.73 34.46 22.29
N PRO A 704 -15.62 33.84 21.85
CA PRO A 704 -15.64 32.97 20.67
C PRO A 704 -16.45 31.69 20.93
N PRO A 705 -17.12 31.12 19.91
CA PRO A 705 -17.98 29.95 20.09
C PRO A 705 -17.15 28.70 20.41
N THR A 706 -17.42 28.09 21.57
CA THR A 706 -16.88 26.78 21.94
C THR A 706 -17.71 25.67 21.29
N HIS A 707 -17.08 24.75 20.56
CA HIS A 707 -17.74 23.57 19.98
C HIS A 707 -18.11 22.55 21.07
N GLY A 708 -19.18 22.85 21.81
CA GLY A 708 -19.81 21.99 22.81
C GLY A 708 -21.04 21.26 22.26
N GLY A 709 -20.91 20.57 21.13
CA GLY A 709 -21.95 19.74 20.53
C GLY A 709 -21.38 18.41 20.07
N GLY A 710 -21.97 17.28 20.51
CA GLY A 710 -21.57 15.96 20.00
C GLY A 710 -21.96 15.75 18.55
N LEU A 711 -21.53 14.63 17.94
CA LEU A 711 -21.69 14.23 16.52
C LEU A 711 -22.93 14.78 15.78
N ALA A 712 -24.13 14.72 16.40
CA ALA A 712 -25.35 15.26 15.81
C ALA A 712 -25.31 16.78 15.53
N GLY A 713 -24.70 17.58 16.41
CA GLY A 713 -24.62 19.04 16.28
C GLY A 713 -23.74 19.52 15.13
N VAL A 714 -22.79 18.69 14.67
CA VAL A 714 -22.01 18.94 13.45
C VAL A 714 -22.81 18.51 12.22
N ALA A 715 -23.47 17.34 12.24
CA ALA A 715 -24.32 16.90 11.12
C ALA A 715 -25.45 17.88 10.76
N PHE A 716 -25.94 18.70 11.71
CA PHE A 716 -26.94 19.75 11.47
C PHE A 716 -26.39 21.02 10.74
N SER A 717 -25.10 21.14 10.42
CA SER A 717 -24.58 22.25 9.60
C SER A 717 -24.89 22.12 8.10
N HIS A 718 -25.24 20.92 7.62
CA HIS A 718 -25.51 20.66 6.20
C HIS A 718 -26.98 20.21 5.98
N PRO A 719 -27.95 21.14 5.96
CA PRO A 719 -29.38 20.80 5.89
C PRO A 719 -29.76 20.07 4.60
N GLY A 720 -29.16 20.40 3.46
CA GLY A 720 -29.41 19.70 2.18
C GLY A 720 -28.98 18.22 2.23
N PHE A 721 -27.90 17.92 2.94
CA PHE A 721 -27.44 16.54 3.16
C PHE A 721 -28.36 15.76 4.09
N LEU A 722 -28.87 16.40 5.15
CA LEU A 722 -29.80 15.74 6.07
C LEU A 722 -31.13 15.38 5.37
N ILE A 723 -31.65 16.26 4.51
CA ILE A 723 -32.87 16.01 3.72
C ILE A 723 -32.66 14.84 2.75
N THR A 724 -31.58 14.88 1.97
CA THR A 724 -31.26 13.80 1.00
C THR A 724 -30.96 12.47 1.68
N LEU A 725 -30.32 12.46 2.86
CA LEU A 725 -30.11 11.26 3.66
C LEU A 725 -31.42 10.62 4.14
N VAL A 726 -32.43 11.43 4.52
CA VAL A 726 -33.76 10.91 4.87
C VAL A 726 -34.42 10.25 3.66
N VAL A 727 -34.34 10.88 2.48
CA VAL A 727 -34.88 10.32 1.22
C VAL A 727 -34.17 9.01 0.84
N ALA A 728 -32.84 8.95 0.88
CA ALA A 728 -32.08 7.72 0.61
C ALA A 728 -32.35 6.62 1.64
N THR A 729 -32.62 6.97 2.89
CA THR A 729 -33.02 6.00 3.92
C THR A 729 -34.41 5.42 3.64
N ALA A 730 -35.37 6.25 3.23
CA ALA A 730 -36.70 5.80 2.82
C ALA A 730 -36.64 4.90 1.56
N GLY A 731 -35.86 5.30 0.54
CA GLY A 731 -35.63 4.49 -0.66
C GLY A 731 -34.98 3.15 -0.35
N PHE A 732 -33.98 3.12 0.55
CA PHE A 732 -33.36 1.90 1.04
C PHE A 732 -34.38 0.96 1.70
N PHE A 733 -35.24 1.44 2.60
CA PHE A 733 -36.23 0.58 3.23
C PHE A 733 -37.28 0.05 2.24
N ALA A 734 -37.72 0.84 1.27
CA ALA A 734 -38.63 0.38 0.22
C ALA A 734 -37.99 -0.74 -0.63
N ALA A 735 -36.75 -0.55 -1.08
CA ALA A 735 -36.01 -1.56 -1.84
C ALA A 735 -35.73 -2.83 -1.01
N PHE A 736 -35.32 -2.68 0.26
CA PHE A 736 -35.02 -3.78 1.17
C PHE A 736 -36.25 -4.63 1.50
N VAL A 737 -37.37 -4.00 1.88
CA VAL A 737 -38.62 -4.73 2.20
C VAL A 737 -39.20 -5.38 0.95
N GLY A 738 -39.20 -4.69 -0.20
CA GLY A 738 -39.63 -5.28 -1.47
C GLY A 738 -38.79 -6.50 -1.85
N GLN A 739 -37.46 -6.43 -1.70
CA GLN A 739 -36.56 -7.56 -1.97
C GLN A 739 -36.80 -8.74 -1.00
N ILE A 740 -37.07 -8.50 0.29
CA ILE A 740 -37.45 -9.57 1.24
C ILE A 740 -38.74 -10.28 0.80
N VAL A 741 -39.74 -9.53 0.35
CA VAL A 741 -41.02 -10.10 -0.11
C VAL A 741 -40.83 -10.90 -1.41
N LEU A 742 -40.02 -10.40 -2.35
CA LEU A 742 -39.61 -11.12 -3.55
C LEU A 742 -38.92 -12.45 -3.19
N GLU A 743 -37.89 -12.38 -2.32
CA GLU A 743 -37.12 -13.53 -1.85
C GLU A 743 -38.01 -14.59 -1.16
N SER A 744 -38.96 -14.15 -0.33
CA SER A 744 -39.92 -15.01 0.36
C SER A 744 -40.90 -15.70 -0.60
N LYS A 745 -41.29 -15.03 -1.69
CA LYS A 745 -42.10 -15.64 -2.75
C LYS A 745 -41.29 -16.60 -3.62
N TYR A 746 -40.04 -16.28 -3.95
CA TYR A 746 -39.16 -17.12 -4.77
C TYR A 746 -38.82 -18.45 -4.09
N ASN A 747 -38.42 -18.40 -2.81
CA ASN A 747 -38.13 -19.62 -2.02
C ASN A 747 -39.35 -20.55 -1.86
N LYS A 748 -40.58 -20.03 -1.99
CA LYS A 748 -41.82 -20.83 -1.93
C LYS A 748 -42.20 -21.49 -3.26
N LEU A 749 -41.65 -21.04 -4.39
CA LEU A 749 -42.00 -21.54 -5.71
C LEU A 749 -41.01 -22.62 -6.19
N ASP A 750 -39.70 -22.39 -6.08
CA ASP A 750 -38.67 -23.27 -6.65
C ASP A 750 -37.64 -23.81 -5.64
N GLY A 751 -37.83 -23.60 -4.34
CA GLY A 751 -36.92 -24.12 -3.30
C GLY A 751 -35.49 -23.57 -3.32
N GLY A 752 -35.26 -22.49 -4.08
CA GLY A 752 -33.98 -21.79 -4.22
C GLY A 752 -34.11 -20.30 -3.93
N SER A 753 -32.97 -19.68 -3.59
CA SER A 753 -32.90 -18.27 -3.22
C SER A 753 -32.52 -17.39 -4.43
N ALA A 754 -33.16 -16.24 -4.54
CA ALA A 754 -32.89 -15.21 -5.55
C ALA A 754 -31.64 -14.36 -5.19
N VAL A 755 -30.56 -15.00 -4.70
CA VAL A 755 -29.30 -14.32 -4.40
C VAL A 755 -28.69 -13.80 -5.70
N GLY A 756 -28.56 -12.49 -5.81
CA GLY A 756 -27.96 -11.87 -6.98
C GLY A 756 -27.51 -10.43 -6.73
N VAL A 757 -27.17 -9.78 -7.84
CA VAL A 757 -26.74 -8.39 -7.95
C VAL A 757 -27.59 -7.41 -7.08
N PRO A 758 -28.94 -7.50 -6.98
CA PRO A 758 -29.73 -6.57 -6.17
C PRO A 758 -29.39 -6.57 -4.67
N TRP A 759 -29.15 -7.74 -4.07
CA TRP A 759 -28.81 -7.85 -2.65
C TRP A 759 -27.46 -7.20 -2.33
N PHE A 760 -26.46 -7.36 -3.20
CA PHE A 760 -25.18 -6.65 -3.08
C PHE A 760 -25.37 -5.13 -3.13
N GLY A 761 -26.19 -4.64 -4.07
CA GLY A 761 -26.52 -3.22 -4.18
C GLY A 761 -27.17 -2.66 -2.90
N ILE A 762 -28.15 -3.38 -2.33
CA ILE A 762 -28.85 -2.98 -1.10
C ILE A 762 -27.85 -2.76 0.04
N PHE A 763 -26.95 -3.71 0.29
CA PHE A 763 -25.96 -3.58 1.36
C PHE A 763 -24.91 -2.49 1.06
N LEU A 764 -24.51 -2.32 -0.21
CA LEU A 764 -23.65 -1.20 -0.62
C LEU A 764 -24.30 0.15 -0.29
N GLN A 765 -25.60 0.31 -0.56
CA GLN A 765 -26.32 1.55 -0.25
C GLN A 765 -26.41 1.82 1.26
N LEU A 766 -26.60 0.78 2.07
CA LEU A 766 -26.59 0.92 3.54
C LEU A 766 -25.23 1.45 4.04
N PHE A 767 -24.12 0.92 3.52
CA PHE A 767 -22.77 1.41 3.85
C PHE A 767 -22.55 2.85 3.36
N LEU A 768 -23.09 3.23 2.21
CA LEU A 768 -23.00 4.59 1.69
C LEU A 768 -23.79 5.61 2.53
N ASN A 769 -25.04 5.30 2.88
CA ASN A 769 -25.86 6.15 3.75
C ASN A 769 -25.15 6.39 5.10
N ILE A 770 -24.57 5.34 5.70
CA ILE A 770 -23.77 5.45 6.94
C ILE A 770 -22.48 6.24 6.70
N GLY A 771 -21.76 6.00 5.60
CA GLY A 771 -20.50 6.66 5.27
C GLY A 771 -20.64 8.16 5.04
N VAL A 772 -21.71 8.58 4.37
CA VAL A 772 -22.09 10.00 4.19
C VAL A 772 -22.44 10.62 5.55
N PHE A 773 -23.30 9.97 6.36
CA PHE A 773 -23.66 10.46 7.69
C PHE A 773 -22.43 10.65 8.61
N VAL A 774 -21.53 9.65 8.68
CA VAL A 774 -20.31 9.73 9.49
C VAL A 774 -19.42 10.87 8.99
N THR A 775 -19.22 10.98 7.68
CA THR A 775 -18.36 12.03 7.07
C THR A 775 -18.84 13.45 7.40
N LEU A 776 -20.17 13.66 7.43
CA LEU A 776 -20.78 14.92 7.85
C LEU A 776 -20.65 15.14 9.36
N ALA A 777 -20.85 14.10 10.17
CA ALA A 777 -20.74 14.19 11.62
C ALA A 777 -19.30 14.40 12.13
N THR A 778 -18.28 14.07 11.32
CA THR A 778 -16.86 14.27 11.63
C THR A 778 -16.20 15.45 10.90
N ASP A 779 -16.96 16.27 10.16
CA ASP A 779 -16.45 17.39 9.36
C ASP A 779 -15.25 17.01 8.45
N SER A 780 -15.33 15.81 7.86
CA SER A 780 -14.25 15.21 7.07
C SER A 780 -14.61 15.08 5.59
N VAL A 781 -15.57 15.89 5.12
CA VAL A 781 -16.08 15.94 3.74
C VAL A 781 -14.93 16.04 2.74
N GLY A 782 -13.98 16.97 2.95
CA GLY A 782 -12.83 17.16 2.08
C GLY A 782 -11.86 15.96 2.01
N ALA A 783 -11.80 15.13 3.05
CA ALA A 783 -10.96 13.93 3.08
C ALA A 783 -11.63 12.73 2.39
N ASN A 784 -12.95 12.56 2.59
CA ASN A 784 -13.68 11.37 2.16
C ASN A 784 -14.36 11.51 0.79
N ARG A 785 -14.52 12.74 0.25
CA ARG A 785 -15.28 13.02 -0.99
C ARG A 785 -14.94 12.12 -2.18
N PHE A 786 -13.65 11.79 -2.36
CA PHE A 786 -13.19 10.97 -3.49
C PHE A 786 -13.54 9.48 -3.32
N GLN A 787 -13.54 8.97 -2.08
CA GLN A 787 -13.96 7.58 -1.83
C GLN A 787 -15.47 7.45 -1.97
N LEU A 788 -16.22 8.38 -1.36
CA LEU A 788 -17.68 8.40 -1.46
C LEU A 788 -18.16 8.54 -2.91
N SER A 789 -17.57 9.43 -3.72
CA SER A 789 -18.01 9.59 -5.13
C SER A 789 -17.76 8.36 -6.00
N ILE A 790 -16.69 7.58 -5.75
CA ILE A 790 -16.46 6.30 -6.44
C ILE A 790 -17.51 5.26 -6.05
N PHE A 791 -17.74 5.06 -4.75
CA PHE A 791 -18.70 4.06 -4.30
C PHE A 791 -20.14 4.45 -4.67
N LEU A 792 -20.50 5.72 -4.64
CA LEU A 792 -21.78 6.24 -5.13
C LEU A 792 -21.94 6.03 -6.64
N ALA A 793 -20.89 6.24 -7.44
CA ALA A 793 -20.97 5.98 -8.88
C ALA A 793 -21.22 4.49 -9.19
N VAL A 794 -20.66 3.57 -8.39
CA VAL A 794 -20.96 2.14 -8.48
C VAL A 794 -22.40 1.85 -8.01
N ALA A 795 -22.83 2.43 -6.89
CA ALA A 795 -24.19 2.25 -6.37
C ALA A 795 -25.26 2.79 -7.31
N LEU A 796 -25.02 3.91 -8.01
CA LEU A 796 -25.93 4.46 -9.01
C LEU A 796 -26.19 3.48 -10.16
N VAL A 797 -25.17 2.77 -10.65
CA VAL A 797 -25.35 1.72 -11.68
C VAL A 797 -26.23 0.59 -11.14
N MET A 798 -25.99 0.18 -9.89
CA MET A 798 -26.80 -0.85 -9.21
C MET A 798 -28.24 -0.39 -8.98
N ALA A 799 -28.45 0.89 -8.69
CA ALA A 799 -29.76 1.50 -8.51
C ALA A 799 -30.54 1.62 -9.82
N VAL A 800 -29.89 1.92 -10.94
CA VAL A 800 -30.52 1.86 -12.27
C VAL A 800 -30.93 0.44 -12.63
N ILE A 801 -30.10 -0.57 -12.33
CA ILE A 801 -30.45 -1.99 -12.51
C ILE A 801 -31.65 -2.36 -11.63
N GLY A 802 -31.62 -1.99 -10.34
CA GLY A 802 -32.70 -2.24 -9.39
C GLY A 802 -34.01 -1.54 -9.75
N ALA A 803 -33.95 -0.33 -10.29
CA ALA A 803 -35.10 0.40 -10.81
C ALA A 803 -35.74 -0.34 -11.99
N ASN A 804 -34.94 -0.74 -12.99
CA ASN A 804 -35.40 -1.48 -14.17
C ASN A 804 -36.01 -2.85 -13.83
N LEU A 805 -35.51 -3.53 -12.79
CA LEU A 805 -36.08 -4.79 -12.30
C LEU A 805 -37.49 -4.62 -11.70
N GLY A 806 -37.82 -3.44 -11.16
CA GLY A 806 -39.07 -3.21 -10.43
C GLY A 806 -40.13 -2.39 -11.17
N ILE A 807 -39.75 -1.34 -11.91
CA ILE A 807 -40.70 -0.35 -12.43
C ILE A 807 -41.62 -0.86 -13.55
N PHE A 808 -41.19 -1.87 -14.31
CA PHE A 808 -41.96 -2.42 -15.44
C PHE A 808 -42.80 -3.66 -15.08
N GLN A 809 -42.96 -3.95 -13.79
CA GLN A 809 -43.72 -5.11 -13.29
C GLN A 809 -45.05 -4.65 -12.68
N SER A 810 -46.11 -5.46 -12.82
CA SER A 810 -47.44 -5.18 -12.27
C SER A 810 -47.58 -5.46 -10.77
N GLU A 811 -46.67 -6.27 -10.22
CA GLU A 811 -46.73 -6.76 -8.85
C GLU A 811 -46.23 -5.74 -7.82
N SER A 812 -47.01 -5.52 -6.75
CA SER A 812 -46.81 -4.44 -5.77
C SER A 812 -45.44 -4.43 -5.08
N TYR A 813 -44.84 -5.60 -4.88
CA TYR A 813 -43.51 -5.74 -4.26
C TYR A 813 -42.38 -5.44 -5.24
N TYR A 814 -42.54 -5.71 -6.54
CA TYR A 814 -41.60 -5.24 -7.57
C TYR A 814 -41.70 -3.73 -7.76
N LEU A 815 -42.91 -3.16 -7.75
CA LEU A 815 -43.11 -1.71 -7.78
C LEU A 815 -42.45 -1.03 -6.58
N ALA A 816 -42.51 -1.62 -5.39
CA ALA A 816 -41.79 -1.13 -4.20
C ALA A 816 -40.26 -1.19 -4.35
N ILE A 817 -39.72 -2.27 -4.94
CA ILE A 817 -38.29 -2.37 -5.30
C ILE A 817 -37.91 -1.24 -6.26
N GLY A 818 -38.67 -1.07 -7.36
CA GLY A 818 -38.40 -0.06 -8.38
C GLY A 818 -38.44 1.36 -7.83
N ALA A 819 -39.50 1.70 -7.09
CA ALA A 819 -39.65 3.02 -6.45
C ALA A 819 -38.53 3.31 -5.44
N GLY A 820 -38.16 2.33 -4.61
CA GLY A 820 -37.06 2.47 -3.65
C GLY A 820 -35.72 2.76 -4.34
N TRP A 821 -35.43 2.02 -5.42
CA TRP A 821 -34.22 2.20 -6.21
C TRP A 821 -34.17 3.51 -7.01
N ILE A 822 -35.32 4.01 -7.47
CA ILE A 822 -35.39 5.33 -8.13
C ILE A 822 -35.08 6.46 -7.14
N LEU A 823 -35.64 6.41 -5.93
CA LEU A 823 -35.32 7.38 -4.87
C LEU A 823 -33.83 7.35 -4.50
N ILE A 824 -33.22 6.16 -4.44
CA ILE A 824 -31.78 6.00 -4.25
C ILE A 824 -31.00 6.63 -5.41
N ALA A 825 -31.31 6.28 -6.66
CA ALA A 825 -30.61 6.79 -7.84
C ALA A 825 -30.64 8.32 -7.92
N PHE A 826 -31.77 8.96 -7.60
CA PHE A 826 -31.85 10.42 -7.53
C PHE A 826 -30.93 11.00 -6.44
N VAL A 827 -30.90 10.42 -5.24
CA VAL A 827 -30.02 10.91 -4.16
C VAL A 827 -28.55 10.67 -4.49
N ASP A 828 -28.20 9.51 -5.04
CA ASP A 828 -26.83 9.19 -5.43
C ASP A 828 -26.32 10.15 -6.51
N ILE A 829 -27.14 10.51 -7.51
CA ILE A 829 -26.79 11.55 -8.49
C ILE A 829 -26.50 12.89 -7.79
N LEU A 830 -27.37 13.33 -6.89
CA LEU A 830 -27.18 14.60 -6.16
C LEU A 830 -25.92 14.58 -5.29
N TRP A 831 -25.64 13.47 -4.60
CA TRP A 831 -24.43 13.30 -3.78
C TRP A 831 -23.17 13.20 -4.64
N ILE A 832 -23.18 12.49 -5.77
CA ILE A 832 -22.06 12.48 -6.74
C ILE A 832 -21.80 13.89 -7.24
N MET A 833 -22.85 14.62 -7.66
CA MET A 833 -22.72 16.00 -8.12
C MET A 833 -22.10 16.90 -7.04
N TYR A 834 -22.50 16.77 -5.77
CA TYR A 834 -21.86 17.52 -4.69
C TYR A 834 -20.40 17.11 -4.48
N PHE A 835 -20.11 15.82 -4.24
CA PHE A 835 -18.74 15.35 -3.95
C PHE A 835 -17.76 15.47 -5.13
N THR A 836 -18.25 15.70 -6.35
CA THR A 836 -17.44 16.02 -7.54
C THR A 836 -17.43 17.50 -7.93
N SER A 837 -18.26 18.33 -7.32
CA SER A 837 -18.26 19.78 -7.55
C SER A 837 -17.01 20.46 -6.97
N SER A 838 -16.62 21.58 -7.58
CA SER A 838 -15.65 22.52 -7.02
C SER A 838 -16.32 23.45 -6.02
N ASP A 839 -15.58 23.90 -5.01
CA ASP A 839 -16.07 24.74 -3.92
C ASP A 839 -16.73 26.06 -4.40
N ASP A 840 -16.40 26.55 -5.61
CA ASP A 840 -16.99 27.73 -6.27
C ASP A 840 -18.23 27.43 -7.16
N ALA A 841 -18.72 26.18 -7.21
CA ALA A 841 -19.82 25.79 -8.10
C ALA A 841 -21.20 26.16 -7.53
N TRP A 842 -22.09 26.72 -8.37
CA TRP A 842 -23.46 27.12 -8.01
C TRP A 842 -24.30 26.01 -7.35
N PHE A 843 -23.96 24.74 -7.60
CA PHE A 843 -24.63 23.57 -7.04
C PHE A 843 -24.20 23.26 -5.60
N ALA A 844 -22.96 23.59 -5.20
CA ALA A 844 -22.49 23.46 -3.82
C ALA A 844 -23.32 24.33 -2.87
N THR A 845 -23.69 25.54 -3.33
CA THR A 845 -24.56 26.49 -2.63
C THR A 845 -25.95 25.94 -2.24
N ILE A 846 -26.44 24.90 -2.92
CA ILE A 846 -27.73 24.25 -2.61
C ILE A 846 -27.60 23.37 -1.36
N PHE A 847 -26.46 22.71 -1.18
CA PHE A 847 -26.18 21.87 -0.01
C PHE A 847 -25.65 22.67 1.18
N ASP A 848 -24.94 23.77 0.91
CA ASP A 848 -24.42 24.72 1.90
C ASP A 848 -25.40 25.88 2.23
N LEU A 849 -26.68 25.72 1.89
CA LEU A 849 -27.76 26.68 2.17
C LEU A 849 -28.07 26.76 3.68
N GLY A 850 -27.15 27.37 4.43
CA GLY A 850 -27.12 27.44 5.88
C GLY A 850 -25.71 27.64 6.48
N ALA A 851 -24.64 27.40 5.73
CA ALA A 851 -23.25 27.52 6.20
C ALA A 851 -22.67 28.94 6.13
N SER A 852 -23.43 29.92 5.63
CA SER A 852 -22.95 31.27 5.30
C SER A 852 -22.95 32.29 6.45
N GLN A 853 -22.37 31.94 7.60
CA GLN A 853 -21.68 32.91 8.48
C GLN A 853 -20.47 32.26 9.15
N HIS A 854 -19.33 32.98 9.13
CA HIS A 854 -17.98 32.59 9.61
C HIS A 854 -17.06 31.82 8.65
N PHE A 855 -16.61 32.49 7.59
CA PHE A 855 -15.18 32.45 7.22
C PHE A 855 -14.70 33.86 6.84
N SER A 856 -14.00 34.51 7.77
CA SER A 856 -13.29 35.78 7.52
C SER A 856 -11.90 35.76 8.14
N SER A 857 -10.89 35.85 7.28
CA SER A 857 -9.48 36.20 7.57
C SER A 857 -8.75 35.47 8.72
N ARG A 858 -7.79 34.63 8.35
CA ARG A 858 -6.47 34.63 9.00
C ARG A 858 -5.38 34.78 7.94
N SER A 859 -4.89 36.00 7.78
CA SER A 859 -3.78 36.32 6.90
C SER A 859 -2.44 35.98 7.54
N SER A 860 -1.45 35.83 6.67
CA SER A 860 -0.01 36.00 6.93
C SER A 860 0.34 37.01 8.02
N VAL A 861 1.35 36.69 8.82
CA VAL A 861 2.26 37.69 9.42
C VAL A 861 3.66 37.37 8.91
N ALA A 862 4.20 38.26 8.09
CA ALA A 862 5.59 38.22 7.65
C ALA A 862 6.47 38.96 8.65
N GLY A 863 7.70 38.48 8.86
CA GLY A 863 8.75 39.25 9.52
C GLY A 863 9.72 39.80 8.48
N PHE A 864 9.59 41.08 8.13
CA PHE A 864 10.61 42.10 8.41
C PHE A 864 10.09 43.50 7.95
N SER A 865 10.56 44.55 8.60
CA SER A 865 10.04 45.92 8.44
C SER A 865 10.90 46.80 7.54
N THR A 866 10.26 47.68 6.76
CA THR A 866 10.84 48.98 6.36
C THR A 866 9.78 50.09 6.54
N HIS A 867 10.25 51.31 6.82
CA HIS A 867 9.43 52.38 7.39
C HIS A 867 8.55 53.14 6.39
N ARG A 868 7.43 53.67 6.90
CA ARG A 868 6.77 54.87 6.37
C ARG A 868 7.73 56.06 6.35
N ARG A 869 7.64 56.91 5.33
CA ARG A 869 7.70 58.37 5.55
C ARG A 869 6.72 59.09 4.61
N GLY A 870 5.97 60.03 5.19
CA GLY A 870 5.09 60.94 4.47
C GLY A 870 5.85 62.13 3.87
N PRO A 871 5.14 63.05 3.19
CA PRO A 871 5.73 63.87 2.14
C PRO A 871 6.15 65.29 2.58
N SER A 872 7.13 65.87 1.90
CA SER A 872 6.94 67.09 1.08
C SER A 872 8.26 67.74 0.61
N SER A 873 8.12 68.58 -0.43
CA SER A 873 8.99 69.73 -0.78
C SER A 873 10.22 69.56 -1.71
N ARG A 874 9.99 70.03 -2.95
CA ARG A 874 10.68 71.16 -3.62
C ARG A 874 12.01 70.92 -4.39
N ALA A 875 11.91 71.26 -5.69
CA ALA A 875 12.90 71.85 -6.60
C ALA A 875 14.09 71.03 -7.15
N GLY A 876 14.31 71.17 -8.46
CA GLY A 876 15.68 71.23 -9.02
C GLY A 876 15.95 70.48 -10.33
N GLY A 877 15.73 71.14 -11.48
CA GLY A 877 16.70 71.15 -12.59
C GLY A 877 16.71 70.03 -13.65
N SER A 878 16.37 70.42 -14.89
CA SER A 878 17.02 70.05 -16.16
C SER A 878 17.15 68.55 -16.55
N ALA A 879 16.39 68.06 -17.54
CA ALA A 879 16.70 68.07 -19.00
C ALA A 879 17.46 66.79 -19.44
N MET A 880 17.32 66.23 -20.66
CA MET A 880 16.80 66.78 -21.92
C MET A 880 16.37 65.67 -22.91
N GLY A 881 15.20 65.82 -23.57
CA GLY A 881 14.77 65.16 -24.83
C GLY A 881 14.64 63.62 -24.87
N MET A 882 14.07 62.96 -25.89
CA MET A 882 13.19 63.29 -27.05
C MET A 882 12.80 61.91 -27.66
N SER A 883 11.75 61.66 -28.46
CA SER A 883 10.44 62.28 -28.67
C SER A 883 9.68 61.46 -29.74
N GLY A 884 8.37 61.21 -29.57
CA GLY A 884 7.46 61.12 -30.72
C GLY A 884 7.05 59.72 -31.28
N PRO A 885 6.01 59.68 -32.13
CA PRO A 885 4.93 58.68 -31.97
C PRO A 885 4.36 58.07 -33.28
N SER A 886 3.41 57.12 -33.18
CA SER A 886 2.23 57.04 -34.09
C SER A 886 1.20 55.93 -33.76
N GLY A 887 -0.07 56.33 -33.61
CA GLY A 887 -1.20 55.92 -34.48
C GLY A 887 -1.72 54.47 -34.53
N PRO A 888 -2.97 54.20 -34.07
CA PRO A 888 -3.71 52.96 -34.31
C PRO A 888 -4.76 53.06 -35.44
N VAL A 889 -5.13 51.94 -36.09
CA VAL A 889 -6.28 51.83 -37.03
C VAL A 889 -7.00 50.47 -36.83
N SER A 890 -8.25 50.37 -37.29
CA SER A 890 -9.32 49.46 -36.83
C SER A 890 -10.07 48.75 -37.98
N TYR A 891 -11.25 48.16 -37.67
CA TYR A 891 -12.28 47.54 -38.54
C TYR A 891 -11.99 46.09 -39.03
N GLN A 892 -12.84 45.07 -38.74
CA GLN A 892 -14.24 44.78 -39.16
C GLN A 892 -14.27 44.10 -40.54
N GLY A 893 -15.01 43.01 -40.83
CA GLY A 893 -16.02 42.26 -40.07
C GLY A 893 -17.29 42.09 -40.94
N TYR A 894 -17.57 40.90 -41.48
CA TYR A 894 -18.79 40.59 -42.24
C TYR A 894 -19.16 39.09 -42.23
N ALA A 895 -20.47 38.79 -42.10
CA ALA A 895 -21.10 37.52 -42.50
C ALA A 895 -21.33 37.51 -44.04
N GLY A 896 -21.63 36.44 -44.77
CA GLY A 896 -22.09 35.08 -44.43
C GLY A 896 -23.52 34.83 -44.95
N THR A 897 -23.73 33.93 -45.94
CA THR A 897 -25.05 33.35 -46.31
C THR A 897 -24.95 32.19 -47.32
N LYS A 898 -25.75 31.12 -47.08
CA LYS A 898 -26.53 30.25 -48.01
C LYS A 898 -25.87 29.64 -49.28
N GLY A 899 -26.21 28.44 -49.78
CA GLY A 899 -27.15 27.40 -49.33
C GLY A 899 -27.86 26.69 -50.51
N GLY A 900 -27.97 25.35 -50.48
CA GLY A 900 -28.66 24.49 -51.47
C GLY A 900 -27.71 23.73 -52.42
N ALA A 901 -27.80 22.45 -52.79
CA ALA A 901 -28.77 21.33 -52.73
C ALA A 901 -29.05 20.80 -54.15
N GLY A 902 -28.86 19.49 -54.39
CA GLY A 902 -29.14 18.84 -55.69
C GLY A 902 -28.47 17.47 -55.84
N SER A 903 -29.24 16.44 -56.22
CA SER A 903 -28.82 15.05 -56.42
C SER A 903 -29.33 14.54 -57.79
N ILE A 904 -28.76 13.44 -58.32
CA ILE A 904 -29.42 12.30 -59.05
C ILE A 904 -28.54 11.65 -60.15
N THR A 905 -28.20 10.35 -59.96
CA THR A 905 -27.90 9.22 -60.90
C THR A 905 -26.97 9.38 -62.14
N GLY A 906 -26.25 8.36 -62.63
CA GLY A 906 -26.03 6.97 -62.18
C GLY A 906 -25.50 6.02 -63.30
N SER A 907 -25.14 4.76 -62.97
CA SER A 907 -24.83 3.62 -63.88
C SER A 907 -23.49 3.65 -64.67
N ARG A 908 -22.79 2.55 -65.04
CA ARG A 908 -23.11 1.09 -65.11
C ARG A 908 -21.85 0.18 -65.24
N LEU A 909 -21.97 -1.08 -64.76
CA LEU A 909 -21.29 -2.35 -65.20
C LEU A 909 -19.79 -2.67 -64.94
N GLY A 910 -19.53 -3.95 -64.59
CA GLY A 910 -18.21 -4.63 -64.48
C GLY A 910 -17.86 -5.49 -65.72
N PRO A 911 -17.26 -6.71 -65.63
CA PRO A 911 -17.45 -7.73 -64.60
C PRO A 911 -16.17 -8.48 -64.12
N ALA A 912 -16.36 -9.59 -63.38
CA ALA A 912 -15.32 -10.48 -62.83
C ALA A 912 -15.22 -11.83 -63.58
N THR A 913 -14.21 -12.64 -63.28
CA THR A 913 -14.21 -14.12 -63.49
C THR A 913 -13.40 -14.87 -62.43
N SER A 914 -13.77 -16.13 -62.19
CA SER A 914 -13.16 -17.11 -61.29
C SER A 914 -13.28 -18.51 -61.90
N VAL A 915 -12.23 -19.34 -61.87
CA VAL A 915 -12.27 -20.78 -62.24
C VAL A 915 -11.29 -21.59 -61.36
N SER A 916 -11.54 -22.89 -61.26
CA SER A 916 -11.08 -23.85 -60.24
C SER A 916 -10.21 -25.03 -60.76
N VAL A 917 -9.45 -25.63 -59.84
CA VAL A 917 -9.23 -27.09 -59.59
C VAL A 917 -9.23 -28.09 -60.78
N HIS A 918 -8.11 -28.84 -60.96
CA HIS A 918 -8.10 -30.33 -60.94
C HIS A 918 -6.67 -30.94 -60.84
N ASP A 919 -6.63 -32.25 -60.60
CA ASP A 919 -5.49 -33.14 -60.24
C ASP A 919 -4.35 -33.29 -61.27
N LEU A 920 -3.20 -33.85 -60.81
CA LEU A 920 -2.68 -35.14 -61.29
C LEU A 920 -1.40 -35.64 -60.55
N GLN A 921 -1.59 -36.65 -59.70
CA GLN A 921 -0.89 -37.96 -59.58
C GLN A 921 0.61 -38.15 -59.97
N VAL A 922 1.42 -38.56 -58.96
CA VAL A 922 2.44 -39.65 -58.88
C VAL A 922 3.42 -39.96 -60.04
N ASP A 923 4.74 -39.82 -59.77
CA ASP A 923 5.84 -40.82 -59.96
C ASP A 923 7.20 -40.20 -59.52
N GLY A 924 8.29 -40.91 -59.15
CA GLY A 924 8.49 -42.35 -58.99
C GLY A 924 9.92 -42.88 -59.30
N SER A 925 10.97 -42.59 -58.51
CA SER A 925 12.30 -43.29 -58.54
C SER A 925 13.23 -42.82 -57.39
N HIS A 926 13.60 -43.62 -56.39
CA HIS A 926 14.68 -44.65 -56.32
C HIS A 926 16.12 -44.11 -56.56
N ALA A 927 17.16 -44.38 -55.74
CA ALA A 927 17.32 -45.07 -54.44
C ALA A 927 18.69 -44.67 -53.82
N GLY A 928 19.12 -44.97 -52.58
CA GLY A 928 18.51 -45.66 -51.42
C GLY A 928 19.52 -46.54 -50.64
N THR A 929 19.61 -46.48 -49.30
CA THR A 929 20.31 -47.49 -48.46
C THR A 929 19.67 -47.61 -47.05
N GLU A 930 19.72 -48.85 -46.53
CA GLU A 930 19.06 -49.51 -45.38
C GLU A 930 19.39 -49.04 -43.93
N PRO A 931 18.82 -49.62 -42.82
CA PRO A 931 17.99 -50.84 -42.71
C PRO A 931 16.68 -50.83 -41.84
N SER A 932 15.76 -51.70 -42.29
CA SER A 932 14.97 -52.74 -41.61
C SER A 932 14.44 -52.64 -40.16
N LEU A 933 13.22 -53.19 -40.00
CA LEU A 933 12.43 -53.39 -38.78
C LEU A 933 12.47 -54.85 -38.28
N LEU A 934 12.22 -55.00 -36.96
CA LEU A 934 11.63 -56.12 -36.18
C LEU A 934 12.45 -56.32 -34.89
N GLY A 935 11.92 -56.13 -33.67
CA GLY A 935 10.63 -55.57 -33.24
C GLY A 935 10.31 -56.08 -31.82
N GLU A 936 10.07 -55.20 -30.85
CA GLU A 936 9.53 -55.60 -29.54
C GLU A 936 8.93 -54.41 -28.75
N ALA A 937 8.13 -54.71 -27.74
CA ALA A 937 7.20 -53.76 -27.11
C ALA A 937 7.88 -52.65 -26.29
N ALA A 938 7.49 -51.40 -26.54
CA ALA A 938 7.74 -50.26 -25.65
C ALA A 938 6.50 -49.98 -24.80
N SER A 939 6.61 -50.13 -23.48
CA SER A 939 5.54 -49.79 -22.54
C SER A 939 5.45 -48.27 -22.37
N GLU A 940 4.32 -47.67 -22.78
CA GLU A 940 4.00 -46.29 -22.39
C GLU A 940 3.73 -46.24 -20.88
N TYR A 941 4.70 -45.73 -20.13
CA TYR A 941 4.50 -45.35 -18.72
C TYR A 941 3.58 -44.12 -18.64
N HIS A 942 2.27 -44.38 -18.50
CA HIS A 942 1.32 -43.33 -18.17
C HIS A 942 1.65 -42.74 -16.78
N ALA A 943 1.91 -41.43 -16.74
CA ALA A 943 1.76 -40.65 -15.52
C ALA A 943 0.32 -40.83 -14.97
N PRO A 944 0.11 -40.85 -13.64
CA PRO A 944 -1.21 -41.04 -13.06
C PRO A 944 -2.15 -39.92 -13.51
N MET A 945 -3.05 -40.25 -14.45
CA MET A 945 -4.04 -39.31 -14.95
C MET A 945 -5.00 -38.96 -13.82
N LEU A 946 -5.02 -37.69 -13.43
CA LEU A 946 -5.94 -37.17 -12.42
C LEU A 946 -7.36 -37.39 -12.90
N LYS A 947 -8.18 -38.13 -12.14
CA LYS A 947 -9.60 -38.29 -12.46
C LYS A 947 -10.40 -37.24 -11.74
N ALA A 948 -11.49 -36.79 -12.34
CA ALA A 948 -12.46 -35.92 -11.68
C ALA A 948 -13.88 -36.41 -11.91
N ARG A 949 -14.71 -36.35 -10.88
CA ARG A 949 -16.12 -36.69 -10.91
C ARG A 949 -16.96 -35.42 -11.08
N ALA A 950 -17.90 -35.45 -12.01
CA ALA A 950 -18.87 -34.40 -12.22
C ALA A 950 -19.84 -34.28 -11.03
N LEU A 951 -19.84 -33.12 -10.37
CA LEU A 951 -20.78 -32.76 -9.29
C LEU A 951 -22.17 -32.38 -9.83
N TYR A 952 -22.20 -31.87 -11.06
CA TYR A 952 -23.39 -31.40 -11.78
C TYR A 952 -23.28 -31.79 -13.26
N SER A 953 -24.40 -31.85 -13.96
CA SER A 953 -24.42 -32.01 -15.42
C SER A 953 -24.05 -30.68 -16.10
N TYR A 954 -23.34 -30.77 -17.21
CA TYR A 954 -22.94 -29.66 -18.05
C TYR A 954 -23.25 -29.97 -19.51
N SER A 955 -23.78 -28.99 -20.25
CA SER A 955 -23.90 -29.06 -21.70
C SER A 955 -22.92 -28.06 -22.30
N ALA A 956 -22.10 -28.51 -23.24
CA ALA A 956 -21.25 -27.67 -24.05
C ALA A 956 -22.08 -26.59 -24.75
N SER A 957 -21.53 -25.39 -24.83
CA SER A 957 -22.06 -24.28 -25.61
C SER A 957 -22.00 -24.61 -27.11
N PRO A 958 -23.08 -24.38 -27.88
CA PRO A 958 -23.02 -24.49 -29.34
C PRO A 958 -22.07 -23.46 -29.98
N ASP A 959 -21.63 -22.43 -29.23
CA ASP A 959 -20.74 -21.37 -29.70
C ASP A 959 -19.24 -21.69 -29.54
N ASP A 960 -18.84 -22.71 -28.75
CA ASP A 960 -17.44 -23.17 -28.62
C ASP A 960 -17.32 -24.68 -28.87
N PRO A 961 -16.81 -25.11 -30.04
CA PRO A 961 -16.70 -26.53 -30.40
C PRO A 961 -15.65 -27.30 -29.60
N ASN A 962 -14.89 -26.65 -28.71
CA ASN A 962 -13.93 -27.32 -27.84
C ASN A 962 -14.53 -27.74 -26.48
N GLU A 963 -15.72 -27.26 -26.11
CA GLU A 963 -16.39 -27.67 -24.90
C GLU A 963 -16.99 -29.08 -25.03
N ILE A 964 -16.99 -29.87 -23.95
CA ILE A 964 -17.60 -31.21 -23.92
C ILE A 964 -18.68 -31.32 -22.84
N SER A 965 -19.86 -31.80 -23.24
CA SER A 965 -21.01 -32.05 -22.35
C SER A 965 -20.80 -33.28 -21.47
N PHE A 966 -21.13 -33.24 -20.19
CA PHE A 966 -21.03 -34.40 -19.28
C PHE A 966 -22.18 -34.48 -18.27
N ALA A 967 -22.53 -35.69 -17.86
CA ALA A 967 -23.61 -35.94 -16.91
C ALA A 967 -23.11 -35.85 -15.45
N LYS A 968 -24.03 -35.54 -14.52
CA LYS A 968 -23.72 -35.59 -13.08
C LYS A 968 -23.30 -37.01 -12.68
N GLY A 969 -22.13 -37.11 -12.04
CA GLY A 969 -21.54 -38.37 -11.61
C GLY A 969 -20.59 -39.03 -12.61
N GLU A 970 -20.52 -38.54 -13.86
CA GLU A 970 -19.56 -38.99 -14.87
C GLU A 970 -18.12 -38.73 -14.41
N ILE A 971 -17.19 -39.62 -14.76
CA ILE A 971 -15.76 -39.51 -14.42
C ILE A 971 -14.98 -39.15 -15.68
N LEU A 972 -14.22 -38.07 -15.60
CA LEU A 972 -13.37 -37.55 -16.67
C LEU A 972 -11.89 -37.71 -16.31
N ASP A 973 -11.06 -38.06 -17.30
CA ASP A 973 -9.61 -38.00 -17.18
C ASP A 973 -9.15 -36.55 -17.40
N ILE A 974 -8.57 -35.92 -16.39
CA ILE A 974 -8.06 -34.55 -16.47
C ILE A 974 -6.63 -34.55 -17.00
N LEU A 975 -6.46 -33.88 -18.15
CA LEU A 975 -5.20 -33.68 -18.85
C LEU A 975 -4.46 -32.43 -18.32
N ASP A 976 -5.21 -31.39 -17.99
CA ASP A 976 -4.70 -30.15 -17.38
C ASP A 976 -5.75 -29.56 -16.43
N ASN A 977 -5.35 -29.26 -15.19
CA ASN A 977 -6.20 -28.65 -14.16
C ASN A 977 -5.86 -27.16 -13.88
N SER A 978 -5.07 -26.52 -14.74
CA SER A 978 -4.58 -25.15 -14.55
C SER A 978 -5.59 -24.06 -14.97
N GLY A 979 -6.69 -23.92 -14.22
CA GLY A 979 -7.56 -22.74 -14.34
C GLY A 979 -9.04 -22.96 -14.05
N LYS A 980 -9.88 -22.07 -14.62
CA LYS A 980 -11.35 -22.14 -14.54
C LYS A 980 -11.96 -23.14 -15.53
N TRP A 981 -11.22 -23.48 -16.57
CA TRP A 981 -11.52 -24.52 -17.52
C TRP A 981 -10.39 -25.53 -17.47
N TRP A 982 -10.72 -26.79 -17.26
CA TRP A 982 -9.77 -27.90 -17.27
C TRP A 982 -9.83 -28.58 -18.63
N GLN A 983 -8.68 -29.06 -19.11
CA GLN A 983 -8.67 -29.90 -20.29
C GLN A 983 -8.93 -31.34 -19.85
N ALA A 984 -9.96 -31.96 -20.40
CA ALA A 984 -10.43 -33.27 -19.98
C ALA A 984 -10.67 -34.20 -21.18
N ARG A 985 -10.63 -35.50 -20.89
CA ARG A 985 -10.97 -36.59 -21.82
C ARG A 985 -12.05 -37.46 -21.19
N LYS A 986 -13.07 -37.78 -21.98
CA LYS A 986 -14.11 -38.75 -21.63
C LYS A 986 -13.64 -40.20 -21.79
N THR A 987 -14.41 -41.12 -21.22
CA THR A 987 -14.25 -42.57 -21.43
C THR A 987 -14.44 -42.99 -22.89
N ASP A 988 -15.23 -42.25 -23.67
CA ASP A 988 -15.39 -42.43 -25.12
C ASP A 988 -14.20 -41.92 -25.97
N GLY A 989 -13.19 -41.31 -25.32
CA GLY A 989 -12.00 -40.76 -25.97
C GLY A 989 -12.11 -39.29 -26.41
N THR A 990 -13.30 -38.69 -26.36
CA THR A 990 -13.53 -37.28 -26.71
C THR A 990 -12.72 -36.37 -25.79
N LYS A 991 -11.98 -35.42 -26.36
CA LYS A 991 -11.17 -34.43 -25.63
C LYS A 991 -11.77 -33.04 -25.81
N GLY A 992 -11.77 -32.25 -24.74
CA GLY A 992 -12.24 -30.87 -24.77
C GLY A 992 -11.93 -30.13 -23.47
N ILE A 993 -12.52 -28.95 -23.33
CA ILE A 993 -12.50 -28.14 -22.11
C ILE A 993 -13.79 -28.32 -21.31
N VAL A 994 -13.66 -28.26 -19.98
CA VAL A 994 -14.76 -28.44 -19.01
C VAL A 994 -14.63 -27.44 -17.86
N PRO A 995 -15.74 -26.87 -17.34
CA PRO A 995 -15.68 -25.89 -16.27
C PRO A 995 -15.28 -26.53 -14.94
N SER A 996 -14.19 -26.06 -14.33
CA SER A 996 -13.58 -26.73 -13.18
C SER A 996 -14.43 -26.71 -11.91
N ASN A 997 -15.33 -25.73 -11.77
CA ASN A 997 -16.29 -25.65 -10.67
C ASN A 997 -17.43 -26.68 -10.74
N TYR A 998 -17.55 -27.45 -11.83
CA TYR A 998 -18.49 -28.56 -11.97
C TYR A 998 -17.86 -29.92 -11.58
N LEU A 999 -16.57 -29.93 -11.24
CA LEU A 999 -15.77 -31.15 -11.06
C LEU A 999 -15.14 -31.20 -9.67
N ALA A 1000 -15.10 -32.39 -9.07
CA ALA A 1000 -14.28 -32.69 -7.91
C ALA A 1000 -13.21 -33.72 -8.32
N LEU A 1001 -11.94 -33.47 -8.01
CA LEU A 1001 -10.89 -34.48 -8.19
C LEU A 1001 -11.24 -35.73 -7.36
N HIS A 1002 -11.11 -36.89 -7.98
CA HIS A 1002 -11.45 -38.22 -7.44
C HIS A 1002 -10.19 -38.90 -6.87
#